data_AF-A0A504J309-F1
#
_entry.id   AF-A0A504J309-F1
#
_cell.length_a   1.000
_cell.length_b   1.000
_cell.length_c   1.000
_cell.angle_alpha   90.00
_cell.angle_beta   90.00
_cell.angle_gamma   90.00
#
_symmetry.space_group_name_H-M   'P 1'
#
loop_
_entity.id
_entity.type
_entity.pdbx_description
1 polymer ?
#
loop_
_entity_poly.entity_id
_entity_poly.type
_entity_poly.pdbx_seq_one_letter_code
_entity_poly.pdbx_strand_id
1 'polypeptide(L)'
;MIKKAILVKCVFIAISLLHTHVIIAQESKSPKVILISVDGAADWILDDLLRRKVLPKDGAFAQMKTKGAYAERMIPVGISATAVSHISLFTGTHPNKHGIVGNNILLQGDTIKSPRATSGFIAPIKAETIWKAATRQGKKVININTVGQDNKNTNRQGTYTLGYGKRIARSSVSKLAPIPEGNFKTKKYEHVKSLKPANFLGYKLISGKELTVNCFAVDTSFDDIENYDAILLDFDKDISNGYLGELKPNTWSEIQFDVQNQKVSSWSYLADFDHKSATANVYLGAIGYNPSGPEEFKTRMETEVGIWPCEQDNIKLSEGLITEKMWLDQAERLALFYQKLILANLHQDNWDLLSGYFTLIDDVQHRFLLKDKRQLDYDLENGARKKRYDQYVEWAYKTIDTLLLELIQNAPKDTNFLIVSDHGVAPIHSIVLANNVLEEAGITVQGKNIEARAYSTGPAAHIYINLKDRQGQGVVSKEEFTQYVDKIVKIFKNLKDKKTGVSIFPIVLKSSELDHLHLDDNSRAGDVFISARTGWSISSKIRPKVPGIVPNSFNQDAYAHLDIETQHFLASGFMNETGLGVHGNPGNQREMNSIFYAIGPNIKNKNVGQIHSLDIVPTIADLLEIIPPDKAKGKSVF
;
A
#
# COMPACT_ATOMS: atom_id res chain seq x y z
N MET A 1 83.82 -64.06 2.08
CA MET A 1 84.73 -63.12 2.77
C MET A 1 84.61 -61.72 2.15
N ILE A 2 84.05 -60.74 2.91
CA ILE A 2 84.56 -59.37 3.15
C ILE A 2 84.68 -58.30 2.00
N LYS A 3 83.84 -57.24 2.15
CA LYS A 3 84.05 -55.75 2.09
C LYS A 3 83.96 -54.86 0.80
N LYS A 4 83.09 -53.81 0.96
CA LYS A 4 83.25 -52.32 0.75
C LYS A 4 83.35 -51.72 -0.68
N ALA A 5 82.91 -50.48 -1.04
CA ALA A 5 82.07 -49.39 -0.49
C ALA A 5 82.09 -48.13 -1.44
N ILE A 6 81.06 -47.24 -1.36
CA ILE A 6 81.06 -45.72 -1.44
C ILE A 6 81.03 -44.98 -2.84
N LEU A 7 80.44 -43.79 -3.11
CA LEU A 7 79.37 -42.89 -2.56
C LEU A 7 79.27 -41.53 -3.37
N VAL A 8 78.18 -41.25 -4.11
CA VAL A 8 77.22 -40.06 -4.16
C VAL A 8 77.62 -38.54 -4.29
N LYS A 9 76.87 -37.85 -5.22
CA LYS A 9 76.29 -36.44 -5.32
C LYS A 9 77.05 -35.23 -5.95
N CYS A 10 76.39 -34.55 -6.92
CA CYS A 10 75.94 -33.12 -6.87
C CYS A 10 75.18 -32.59 -8.15
N VAL A 11 73.95 -32.09 -7.94
CA VAL A 11 73.18 -30.92 -8.48
C VAL A 11 73.22 -30.53 -9.98
N PHE A 12 72.07 -30.57 -10.70
CA PHE A 12 71.31 -29.41 -11.27
C PHE A 12 70.26 -29.79 -12.36
N ILE A 13 69.06 -29.16 -12.26
CA ILE A 13 68.00 -28.85 -13.26
C ILE A 13 67.24 -30.00 -13.94
N ALA A 14 65.97 -30.17 -13.55
CA ALA A 14 64.92 -30.67 -14.45
C ALA A 14 63.64 -29.83 -14.26
N ILE A 15 63.39 -28.94 -15.22
CA ILE A 15 62.12 -28.25 -15.43
C ILE A 15 61.10 -29.32 -15.85
N SER A 16 60.12 -29.60 -14.99
CA SER A 16 58.96 -30.42 -15.36
C SER A 16 57.76 -29.50 -15.53
N LEU A 17 57.22 -29.55 -16.75
CA LEU A 17 55.98 -28.91 -17.18
C LEU A 17 54.79 -29.45 -16.38
N LEU A 18 54.44 -28.77 -15.30
CA LEU A 18 53.10 -28.84 -14.72
C LEU A 18 52.21 -27.87 -15.50
N HIS A 19 51.55 -28.36 -16.55
CA HIS A 19 50.37 -27.70 -17.10
C HIS A 19 49.24 -27.85 -16.08
N THR A 20 49.18 -26.95 -15.12
CA THR A 20 47.97 -26.72 -14.33
C THR A 20 46.92 -26.14 -15.28
N HIS A 21 46.00 -26.98 -15.74
CA HIS A 21 44.71 -26.50 -16.21
C HIS A 21 44.02 -25.84 -15.02
N VAL A 22 44.22 -24.54 -14.87
CA VAL A 22 43.29 -23.69 -14.12
C VAL A 22 41.99 -23.75 -14.90
N ILE A 23 41.13 -24.68 -14.53
CA ILE A 23 39.70 -24.56 -14.79
C ILE A 23 39.31 -23.29 -14.05
N ILE A 24 39.23 -22.18 -14.78
CA ILE A 24 38.45 -21.04 -14.33
C ILE A 24 37.03 -21.59 -14.31
N ALA A 25 36.61 -22.10 -13.15
CA ALA A 25 35.20 -22.23 -12.88
C ALA A 25 34.65 -20.82 -13.08
N GLN A 26 33.89 -20.63 -14.16
CA GLN A 26 33.01 -19.49 -14.24
C GLN A 26 32.19 -19.57 -12.95
N GLU A 27 32.43 -18.68 -12.00
CA GLU A 27 31.55 -18.54 -10.85
C GLU A 27 30.14 -18.43 -11.45
N SER A 28 29.31 -19.46 -11.26
CA SER A 28 27.94 -19.38 -11.69
C SER A 28 27.32 -18.29 -10.84
N LYS A 29 27.17 -17.09 -11.41
CA LYS A 29 26.50 -15.98 -10.72
C LYS A 29 25.17 -16.51 -10.22
N SER A 30 24.95 -16.39 -8.91
CA SER A 30 23.68 -16.75 -8.27
C SER A 30 22.54 -16.11 -9.05
N PRO A 31 21.43 -16.83 -9.34
CA PRO A 31 20.31 -16.25 -10.08
C PRO A 31 19.78 -15.01 -9.37
N LYS A 32 19.55 -13.94 -10.13
CA LYS A 32 18.92 -12.71 -9.63
C LYS A 32 17.41 -12.89 -9.60
N VAL A 33 16.76 -12.54 -8.50
CA VAL A 33 15.30 -12.64 -8.34
C VAL A 33 14.70 -11.28 -8.02
N ILE A 34 13.69 -10.89 -8.78
CA ILE A 34 12.86 -9.72 -8.50
C ILE A 34 11.46 -10.17 -8.14
N LEU A 35 11.01 -9.82 -6.93
CA LEU A 35 9.63 -10.00 -6.50
C LEU A 35 8.89 -8.66 -6.58
N ILE A 36 7.88 -8.55 -7.44
CA ILE A 36 7.00 -7.38 -7.49
C ILE A 36 5.62 -7.80 -6.98
N SER A 37 5.17 -7.16 -5.90
CA SER A 37 3.79 -7.25 -5.47
C SER A 37 2.96 -6.12 -6.11
N VAL A 38 1.89 -6.49 -6.81
CA VAL A 38 0.90 -5.55 -7.34
C VAL A 38 -0.33 -5.65 -6.47
N ASP A 39 -0.55 -4.67 -5.60
CA ASP A 39 -1.63 -4.71 -4.60
C ASP A 39 -3.00 -4.86 -5.26
N GLY A 40 -3.83 -5.74 -4.71
CA GLY A 40 -5.23 -5.91 -5.11
C GLY A 40 -5.44 -6.42 -6.54
N ALA A 41 -4.40 -6.85 -7.25
CA ALA A 41 -4.53 -7.38 -8.61
C ALA A 41 -5.21 -8.75 -8.61
N ALA A 42 -6.54 -8.71 -8.72
CA ALA A 42 -7.38 -9.89 -8.80
C ALA A 42 -7.21 -10.63 -10.13
N ASP A 43 -7.11 -11.95 -10.07
CA ASP A 43 -6.95 -12.82 -11.23
C ASP A 43 -8.15 -12.72 -12.21
N TRP A 44 -9.38 -12.64 -11.68
CA TRP A 44 -10.60 -12.58 -12.49
C TRP A 44 -10.72 -11.29 -13.29
N ILE A 45 -10.19 -10.17 -12.78
CA ILE A 45 -10.15 -8.90 -13.53
C ILE A 45 -9.08 -9.00 -14.61
N LEU A 46 -7.87 -9.46 -14.25
CA LEU A 46 -6.77 -9.57 -15.20
C LEU A 46 -7.11 -10.52 -16.37
N ASP A 47 -7.68 -11.69 -16.05
CA ASP A 47 -8.11 -12.66 -17.06
C ASP A 47 -9.20 -12.12 -17.98
N ASP A 48 -10.16 -11.35 -17.44
CA ASP A 48 -11.17 -10.66 -18.24
C ASP A 48 -10.54 -9.65 -19.20
N LEU A 49 -9.59 -8.83 -18.72
CA LEU A 49 -8.91 -7.82 -19.52
C LEU A 49 -8.06 -8.44 -20.65
N LEU A 50 -7.35 -9.53 -20.36
CA LEU A 50 -6.61 -10.29 -21.36
C LEU A 50 -7.55 -10.93 -22.40
N ARG A 51 -8.64 -11.54 -21.94
CA ARG A 51 -9.65 -12.19 -22.82
C ARG A 51 -10.33 -11.19 -23.74
N ARG A 52 -10.68 -10.00 -23.24
CA ARG A 52 -11.27 -8.90 -24.02
C ARG A 52 -10.24 -8.14 -24.88
N LYS A 53 -8.95 -8.47 -24.77
CA LYS A 53 -7.84 -7.80 -25.47
C LYS A 53 -7.74 -6.30 -25.13
N VAL A 54 -8.09 -5.96 -23.89
CA VAL A 54 -7.90 -4.60 -23.35
C VAL A 54 -6.43 -4.37 -23.04
N LEU A 55 -5.74 -5.39 -22.52
CA LEU A 55 -4.28 -5.38 -22.36
C LEU A 55 -3.59 -5.77 -23.68
N PRO A 56 -2.43 -5.16 -24.00
CA PRO A 56 -1.68 -5.47 -25.22
C PRO A 56 -1.25 -6.94 -25.28
N LYS A 57 -1.20 -7.52 -26.49
CA LYS A 57 -0.77 -8.92 -26.70
C LYS A 57 0.73 -9.14 -26.46
N ASP A 58 1.50 -8.07 -26.55
CA ASP A 58 2.93 -7.96 -26.29
C ASP A 58 3.22 -7.27 -24.94
N GLY A 59 2.19 -7.00 -24.15
CA GLY A 59 2.28 -6.49 -22.78
C GLY A 59 2.93 -7.47 -21.81
N ALA A 60 3.34 -7.00 -20.64
CA ALA A 60 4.05 -7.79 -19.64
C ALA A 60 3.28 -9.07 -19.26
N PHE A 61 1.99 -8.95 -18.90
CA PHE A 61 1.18 -10.09 -18.49
C PHE A 61 1.00 -11.11 -19.62
N ALA A 62 0.79 -10.64 -20.85
CA ALA A 62 0.67 -11.52 -22.01
C ALA A 62 1.99 -12.25 -22.32
N GLN A 63 3.14 -11.57 -22.19
CA GLN A 63 4.45 -12.21 -22.36
C GLN A 63 4.74 -13.23 -21.27
N MET A 64 4.46 -12.92 -20.01
CA MET A 64 4.63 -13.89 -18.91
C MET A 64 3.72 -15.12 -19.10
N LYS A 65 2.47 -14.93 -19.55
CA LYS A 65 1.54 -16.03 -19.84
C LYS A 65 2.00 -16.94 -20.98
N THR A 66 2.71 -16.39 -21.97
CA THR A 66 3.09 -17.10 -23.22
C THR A 66 4.51 -17.64 -23.23
N LYS A 67 5.43 -17.03 -22.46
CA LYS A 67 6.86 -17.39 -22.44
C LYS A 67 7.36 -17.80 -21.05
N GLY A 68 6.62 -17.46 -19.99
CA GLY A 68 6.98 -17.72 -18.61
C GLY A 68 5.99 -18.65 -17.91
N ALA A 69 5.94 -18.58 -16.59
CA ALA A 69 4.99 -19.33 -15.79
C ALA A 69 3.85 -18.46 -15.30
N TYR A 70 2.66 -19.04 -15.14
CA TYR A 70 1.52 -18.34 -14.54
C TYR A 70 0.61 -19.32 -13.81
N ALA A 71 -0.07 -18.84 -12.77
CA ALA A 71 -1.12 -19.60 -12.09
C ALA A 71 -2.48 -19.25 -12.67
N GLU A 72 -3.40 -20.23 -12.69
CA GLU A 72 -4.81 -19.97 -12.99
C GLU A 72 -5.45 -19.10 -11.92
N ARG A 73 -5.00 -19.28 -10.67
CA ARG A 73 -5.33 -18.45 -9.52
C ARG A 73 -4.35 -18.72 -8.38
N MET A 74 -4.02 -17.69 -7.62
CA MET A 74 -3.35 -17.84 -6.33
C MET A 74 -4.36 -17.61 -5.20
N ILE A 75 -4.43 -18.53 -4.25
CA ILE A 75 -5.29 -18.45 -3.07
C ILE A 75 -4.55 -17.72 -1.94
N PRO A 76 -5.04 -16.56 -1.45
CA PRO A 76 -4.48 -15.92 -0.27
C PRO A 76 -4.81 -16.67 1.02
N VAL A 77 -4.26 -16.19 2.14
CA VAL A 77 -4.53 -16.74 3.48
C VAL A 77 -5.96 -16.41 3.97
N GLY A 78 -6.31 -16.92 5.16
CA GLY A 78 -7.67 -16.88 5.74
C GLY A 78 -8.26 -15.46 5.94
N ILE A 79 -7.45 -14.42 5.88
CA ILE A 79 -7.87 -13.02 5.71
C ILE A 79 -7.04 -12.43 4.57
N SER A 80 -7.69 -12.15 3.45
CA SER A 80 -7.05 -11.59 2.24
C SER A 80 -6.90 -10.06 2.32
N ALA A 81 -6.26 -9.59 3.38
CA ALA A 81 -5.99 -8.16 3.58
C ALA A 81 -4.49 -7.87 3.56
N THR A 82 -4.13 -6.63 3.19
CA THR A 82 -2.78 -6.27 2.80
C THR A 82 -1.70 -6.66 3.79
N ALA A 83 -1.80 -6.25 5.06
CA ALA A 83 -0.76 -6.54 6.03
C ALA A 83 -0.63 -8.03 6.34
N VAL A 84 -1.76 -8.75 6.42
CA VAL A 84 -1.79 -10.19 6.72
C VAL A 84 -1.21 -10.98 5.55
N SER A 85 -1.70 -10.69 4.35
CA SER A 85 -1.39 -11.43 3.13
C SER A 85 0.05 -11.21 2.68
N HIS A 86 0.57 -9.98 2.73
CA HIS A 86 1.97 -9.71 2.43
C HIS A 86 2.92 -10.40 3.41
N ILE A 87 2.65 -10.38 4.72
CA ILE A 87 3.53 -11.05 5.67
C ILE A 87 3.48 -12.58 5.48
N SER A 88 2.34 -13.15 5.13
CA SER A 88 2.25 -14.55 4.70
C SER A 88 3.07 -14.82 3.42
N LEU A 89 2.96 -13.96 2.39
CA LEU A 89 3.74 -14.02 1.15
C LEU A 89 5.25 -13.95 1.39
N PHE A 90 5.70 -13.26 2.44
CA PHE A 90 7.12 -13.04 2.73
C PHE A 90 7.71 -13.99 3.78
N THR A 91 6.87 -14.77 4.45
CA THR A 91 7.30 -15.76 5.45
C THR A 91 7.01 -17.20 5.01
N GLY A 92 6.11 -17.38 4.03
CA GLY A 92 5.64 -18.69 3.59
C GLY A 92 4.80 -19.41 4.66
N THR A 93 4.32 -18.69 5.68
CA THR A 93 3.58 -19.27 6.81
C THR A 93 2.27 -18.54 7.08
N HIS A 94 1.39 -19.16 7.86
CA HIS A 94 0.07 -18.63 8.18
C HIS A 94 0.08 -17.52 9.26
N PRO A 95 -1.01 -16.73 9.35
CA PRO A 95 -1.14 -15.64 10.32
C PRO A 95 -0.89 -16.00 11.78
N ASN A 96 -1.37 -17.16 12.23
CA ASN A 96 -1.12 -17.66 13.59
C ASN A 96 0.36 -17.93 13.90
N LYS A 97 1.23 -18.07 12.89
CA LYS A 97 2.68 -18.30 13.07
C LYS A 97 3.50 -17.02 12.98
N HIS A 98 3.19 -16.13 12.04
CA HIS A 98 3.88 -14.85 11.91
C HIS A 98 3.30 -13.74 12.81
N GLY A 99 2.11 -13.97 13.37
CA GLY A 99 1.45 -13.13 14.37
C GLY A 99 0.73 -11.90 13.81
N ILE A 100 0.55 -11.76 12.51
CA ILE A 100 -0.18 -10.63 11.91
C ILE A 100 -1.53 -11.16 11.47
N VAL A 101 -2.56 -10.99 12.32
CA VAL A 101 -3.89 -11.60 12.14
C VAL A 101 -4.95 -10.62 11.60
N GLY A 102 -4.56 -9.39 11.29
CA GLY A 102 -5.42 -8.35 10.72
C GLY A 102 -4.63 -7.08 10.41
N ASN A 103 -5.24 -6.13 9.70
CA ASN A 103 -4.69 -4.79 9.50
C ASN A 103 -4.77 -3.96 10.80
N ASN A 104 -5.73 -4.29 11.68
CA ASN A 104 -5.86 -3.74 13.02
C ASN A 104 -5.93 -4.88 14.02
N ILE A 105 -4.97 -4.94 14.95
CA ILE A 105 -4.86 -6.00 15.97
C ILE A 105 -4.54 -5.39 17.32
N LEU A 106 -4.98 -6.03 18.41
CA LEU A 106 -4.47 -5.70 19.75
C LEU A 106 -3.26 -6.57 20.07
N LEU A 107 -2.25 -5.94 20.65
CA LEU A 107 -1.14 -6.63 21.30
C LEU A 107 -1.49 -6.89 22.77
N GLN A 108 -0.81 -7.88 23.38
CA GLN A 108 -0.95 -8.16 24.80
C GLN A 108 -0.61 -6.91 25.63
N GLY A 109 -1.49 -6.56 26.58
CA GLY A 109 -1.35 -5.36 27.41
C GLY A 109 -1.89 -4.06 26.79
N ASP A 110 -2.24 -4.05 25.49
CA ASP A 110 -2.89 -2.89 24.88
C ASP A 110 -4.19 -2.54 25.62
N THR A 111 -4.47 -1.24 25.76
CA THR A 111 -5.74 -0.80 26.32
C THR A 111 -6.76 -0.58 25.21
N ILE A 112 -7.98 -1.09 25.40
CA ILE A 112 -9.11 -0.84 24.49
C ILE A 112 -9.66 0.57 24.80
N LYS A 113 -9.14 1.60 24.12
CA LYS A 113 -9.54 3.01 24.30
C LYS A 113 -9.83 3.76 23.00
N SER A 114 -9.26 3.30 21.90
CA SER A 114 -9.30 3.97 20.60
C SER A 114 -10.05 3.11 19.58
N PRO A 115 -10.73 3.72 18.58
CA PRO A 115 -11.22 2.98 17.41
C PRO A 115 -10.10 2.38 16.57
N ARG A 116 -8.84 2.76 16.81
CA ARG A 116 -7.65 2.17 16.18
C ARG A 116 -6.88 1.34 17.19
N ALA A 117 -6.51 0.13 16.78
CA ALA A 117 -5.60 -0.73 17.51
C ALA A 117 -4.18 -0.60 16.94
N THR A 118 -3.29 -1.54 17.28
CA THR A 118 -1.98 -1.65 16.64
C THR A 118 -2.16 -2.00 15.16
N SER A 119 -1.49 -1.24 14.28
CA SER A 119 -1.53 -1.50 12.84
C SER A 119 -0.69 -2.74 12.49
N GLY A 120 -1.28 -3.68 11.74
CA GLY A 120 -0.61 -4.88 11.26
C GLY A 120 0.60 -4.59 10.38
N PHE A 121 0.62 -3.43 9.70
CA PHE A 121 1.73 -2.99 8.86
C PHE A 121 3.01 -2.70 9.67
N ILE A 122 2.86 -2.33 10.95
CA ILE A 122 3.97 -1.98 11.85
C ILE A 122 4.17 -2.96 13.01
N ALA A 123 3.24 -3.89 13.21
CA ALA A 123 3.32 -4.86 14.29
C ALA A 123 4.55 -5.78 14.13
N PRO A 124 5.18 -6.23 15.24
CA PRO A 124 6.33 -7.12 15.17
C PRO A 124 5.99 -8.47 14.52
N ILE A 125 6.82 -8.90 13.57
CA ILE A 125 6.69 -10.19 12.87
C ILE A 125 7.37 -11.29 13.70
N LYS A 126 6.64 -12.37 14.01
CA LYS A 126 7.10 -13.50 14.86
C LYS A 126 7.77 -14.66 14.10
N ALA A 127 7.76 -14.63 12.77
CA ALA A 127 8.36 -15.64 11.90
C ALA A 127 9.53 -15.03 11.09
N GLU A 128 10.48 -15.87 10.67
CA GLU A 128 11.53 -15.46 9.75
C GLU A 128 10.94 -15.09 8.38
N THR A 129 11.43 -14.00 7.78
CA THR A 129 11.05 -13.56 6.42
C THR A 129 12.07 -14.06 5.41
N ILE A 130 11.70 -14.11 4.13
CA ILE A 130 12.61 -14.44 3.03
C ILE A 130 13.80 -13.48 2.96
N TRP A 131 13.60 -12.21 3.34
CA TRP A 131 14.66 -11.19 3.43
C TRP A 131 15.74 -11.60 4.42
N LYS A 132 15.31 -12.06 5.60
CA LYS A 132 16.20 -12.53 6.65
C LYS A 132 16.84 -13.86 6.30
N ALA A 133 16.08 -14.80 5.73
CA ALA A 133 16.59 -16.09 5.27
C ALA A 133 17.69 -15.91 4.21
N ALA A 134 17.49 -15.00 3.25
CA ALA A 134 18.47 -14.67 2.23
C ALA A 134 19.72 -14.00 2.83
N THR A 135 19.56 -12.95 3.65
CA THR A 135 20.69 -12.23 4.25
C THR A 135 21.53 -13.10 5.20
N ARG A 136 20.92 -13.98 6.01
CA ARG A 136 21.68 -14.91 6.87
C ARG A 136 22.48 -15.96 6.08
N GLN A 137 22.17 -16.13 4.79
CA GLN A 137 22.86 -17.03 3.85
C GLN A 137 23.75 -16.27 2.86
N GLY A 138 24.12 -15.02 3.20
CA GLY A 138 25.09 -14.24 2.45
C GLY A 138 24.52 -13.50 1.23
N LYS A 139 23.23 -13.64 0.94
CA LYS A 139 22.57 -12.94 -0.18
C LYS A 139 22.34 -11.47 0.13
N LYS A 140 22.41 -10.63 -0.89
CA LYS A 140 22.17 -9.18 -0.85
C LYS A 140 20.73 -8.88 -1.23
N VAL A 141 20.02 -8.22 -0.32
CA VAL A 141 18.57 -7.95 -0.45
C VAL A 141 18.30 -6.46 -0.55
N ILE A 142 17.58 -6.05 -1.59
CA ILE A 142 17.05 -4.69 -1.76
C ILE A 142 15.53 -4.73 -1.60
N ASN A 143 15.01 -4.00 -0.63
CA ASN A 143 13.57 -3.82 -0.43
C ASN A 143 13.16 -2.40 -0.84
N ILE A 144 12.39 -2.27 -1.92
CA ILE A 144 11.79 -1.02 -2.38
C ILE A 144 10.30 -1.04 -2.07
N ASN A 145 9.88 -0.16 -1.18
CA ASN A 145 8.49 0.06 -0.79
C ASN A 145 7.76 -1.21 -0.27
N THR A 146 8.51 -2.23 0.12
CA THR A 146 7.97 -3.55 0.46
C THR A 146 7.19 -3.51 1.76
N VAL A 147 5.96 -4.02 1.75
CA VAL A 147 5.07 -4.03 2.92
C VAL A 147 5.76 -4.67 4.14
N GLY A 148 5.70 -3.99 5.28
CA GLY A 148 6.32 -4.44 6.52
C GLY A 148 7.83 -4.26 6.61
N GLN A 149 8.49 -3.68 5.59
CA GLN A 149 9.90 -3.29 5.65
C GLN A 149 10.02 -1.80 5.96
N ASP A 150 10.52 -1.45 7.14
CA ASP A 150 10.67 -0.06 7.61
C ASP A 150 12.02 0.22 8.28
N ASN A 151 12.98 -0.69 8.11
CA ASN A 151 14.34 -0.59 8.61
C ASN A 151 14.49 -0.50 10.15
N LYS A 152 13.46 -0.91 10.91
CA LYS A 152 13.49 -0.83 12.39
C LYS A 152 14.08 -2.05 13.08
N ASN A 153 14.10 -3.21 12.42
CA ASN A 153 14.71 -4.43 12.96
C ASN A 153 15.01 -5.44 11.85
N THR A 154 15.70 -6.51 12.21
CA THR A 154 16.21 -7.53 11.28
C THR A 154 15.15 -8.32 10.50
N ASN A 155 13.89 -8.38 10.96
CA ASN A 155 12.79 -9.00 10.20
C ASN A 155 12.10 -7.99 9.25
N ARG A 156 12.46 -6.70 9.35
CA ARG A 156 11.84 -5.56 8.67
C ARG A 156 12.87 -4.74 7.87
N GLN A 157 13.98 -5.37 7.50
CA GLN A 157 15.02 -4.78 6.66
C GLN A 157 15.70 -5.83 5.78
N GLY A 158 16.12 -5.40 4.59
CA GLY A 158 17.12 -6.08 3.76
C GLY A 158 18.54 -5.56 4.02
N THR A 159 19.45 -5.79 3.06
CA THR A 159 20.75 -5.09 3.03
C THR A 159 20.55 -3.60 2.77
N TYR A 160 19.63 -3.28 1.86
CA TYR A 160 19.19 -1.94 1.53
C TYR A 160 17.67 -1.91 1.63
N THR A 161 17.12 -0.94 2.34
CA THR A 161 15.68 -0.79 2.54
C THR A 161 15.27 0.64 2.25
N LEU A 162 14.30 0.82 1.36
CA LEU A 162 13.52 2.03 1.21
C LEU A 162 12.09 1.65 1.56
N GLY A 163 11.67 1.96 2.78
CA GLY A 163 10.38 1.57 3.32
C GLY A 163 9.22 2.40 2.78
N TYR A 164 8.00 1.96 3.07
CA TYR A 164 6.80 2.68 2.65
C TYR A 164 6.74 4.10 3.21
N GLY A 165 6.27 5.04 2.38
CA GLY A 165 6.32 6.46 2.68
C GLY A 165 5.57 6.86 3.94
N LYS A 166 6.16 7.77 4.71
CA LYS A 166 5.59 8.35 5.92
C LYS A 166 5.27 9.81 5.68
N ARG A 167 3.97 10.11 5.73
CA ARG A 167 3.45 11.47 5.62
C ARG A 167 3.79 12.27 6.88
N ILE A 168 4.22 13.52 6.73
CA ILE A 168 4.51 14.44 7.85
C ILE A 168 3.56 15.64 7.90
N ALA A 169 2.93 15.99 6.78
CA ALA A 169 1.81 16.94 6.74
C ALA A 169 0.80 16.54 5.66
N ARG A 170 -0.46 16.91 5.87
CA ARG A 170 -1.51 16.74 4.85
C ARG A 170 -1.47 17.89 3.85
N SER A 171 -2.10 17.64 2.70
CA SER A 171 -2.39 18.65 1.69
C SER A 171 -3.28 19.76 2.22
N SER A 172 -3.27 20.89 1.52
CA SER A 172 -4.21 22.01 1.74
C SER A 172 -4.75 22.54 0.41
N VAL A 173 -5.96 23.08 0.44
CA VAL A 173 -6.62 23.68 -0.72
C VAL A 173 -7.21 25.01 -0.31
N SER A 174 -6.92 26.06 -1.07
CA SER A 174 -7.45 27.39 -0.82
C SER A 174 -7.76 28.16 -2.10
N LYS A 175 -8.77 29.02 -2.00
CA LYS A 175 -9.01 30.10 -2.97
C LYS A 175 -8.10 31.28 -2.62
N LEU A 176 -7.38 31.77 -3.62
CA LEU A 176 -6.55 32.95 -3.51
C LEU A 176 -7.25 34.17 -4.10
N ALA A 177 -7.09 35.31 -3.44
CA ALA A 177 -7.55 36.61 -3.93
C ALA A 177 -6.52 37.71 -3.62
N PRO A 178 -6.42 38.76 -4.44
CA PRO A 178 -5.51 39.88 -4.21
C PRO A 178 -5.74 40.62 -2.89
N ILE A 179 -4.66 41.21 -2.36
CA ILE A 179 -4.71 42.15 -1.24
C ILE A 179 -4.48 43.57 -1.79
N PRO A 180 -5.31 44.58 -1.44
CA PRO A 180 -5.22 45.93 -1.99
C PRO A 180 -3.85 46.62 -1.87
N GLU A 181 -3.15 46.40 -0.75
CA GLU A 181 -1.84 47.02 -0.45
C GLU A 181 -0.65 46.16 -0.91
N GLY A 182 -0.91 45.09 -1.67
CA GLY A 182 0.07 44.05 -1.97
C GLY A 182 0.79 44.16 -3.31
N ASN A 183 0.62 45.25 -4.06
CA ASN A 183 1.14 45.40 -5.41
C ASN A 183 2.51 46.09 -5.43
N PHE A 184 3.47 45.50 -6.14
CA PHE A 184 4.81 46.08 -6.31
C PHE A 184 5.47 45.57 -7.59
N LYS A 185 6.60 46.17 -7.99
CA LYS A 185 7.40 45.74 -9.14
C LYS A 185 8.75 45.20 -8.65
N THR A 186 9.37 44.30 -9.41
CA THR A 186 10.73 43.84 -9.13
C THR A 186 11.57 43.88 -10.41
N LYS A 187 12.89 43.62 -10.31
CA LYS A 187 13.73 43.47 -11.50
C LYS A 187 13.38 42.24 -12.35
N LYS A 188 12.71 41.25 -11.78
CA LYS A 188 12.39 39.97 -12.43
C LYS A 188 10.94 39.90 -12.94
N TYR A 189 10.06 40.73 -12.40
CA TYR A 189 8.62 40.67 -12.64
C TYR A 189 8.09 42.09 -12.80
N GLU A 190 7.40 42.36 -13.91
CA GLU A 190 6.87 43.68 -14.21
C GLU A 190 5.76 44.08 -13.25
N HIS A 191 4.92 43.11 -12.88
CA HIS A 191 3.86 43.27 -11.89
C HIS A 191 3.88 42.11 -10.89
N VAL A 192 3.84 42.44 -9.59
CA VAL A 192 3.68 41.48 -8.49
C VAL A 192 2.49 41.88 -7.65
N LYS A 193 1.64 40.90 -7.30
CA LYS A 193 0.42 41.10 -6.52
C LYS A 193 0.35 40.06 -5.40
N SER A 194 0.42 40.54 -4.15
CA SER A 194 0.29 39.67 -2.97
C SER A 194 -1.12 39.12 -2.85
N LEU A 195 -1.23 37.83 -2.54
CA LEU A 195 -2.49 37.11 -2.46
C LEU A 195 -2.78 36.64 -1.03
N LYS A 196 -4.06 36.66 -0.66
CA LYS A 196 -4.56 36.13 0.60
C LYS A 196 -5.37 34.85 0.34
N PRO A 197 -5.14 33.78 1.11
CA PRO A 197 -5.96 32.59 1.03
C PRO A 197 -7.27 32.77 1.82
N ALA A 198 -8.36 32.16 1.31
CA ALA A 198 -9.69 32.20 1.95
C ALA A 198 -9.76 31.39 3.26
N ASN A 199 -8.85 30.44 3.43
CA ASN A 199 -8.66 29.57 4.58
C ASN A 199 -7.14 29.31 4.77
N PHE A 200 -6.73 28.51 5.75
CA PHE A 200 -5.29 28.21 5.93
C PHE A 200 -4.70 27.57 4.67
N LEU A 201 -3.58 28.13 4.20
CA LEU A 201 -2.78 27.60 3.11
C LEU A 201 -1.34 27.40 3.60
N GLY A 202 -0.89 26.16 3.57
CA GLY A 202 0.42 25.77 4.09
C GLY A 202 0.45 24.31 4.55
N TYR A 203 1.46 23.96 5.33
CA TYR A 203 1.71 22.61 5.81
C TYR A 203 1.52 22.52 7.32
N LYS A 204 0.44 21.87 7.76
CA LYS A 204 0.21 21.56 9.17
C LYS A 204 0.86 20.22 9.49
N LEU A 205 2.02 20.28 10.14
CA LEU A 205 2.79 19.10 10.51
C LEU A 205 2.01 18.25 11.52
N ILE A 206 2.19 16.93 11.49
CA ILE A 206 1.61 16.00 12.46
C ILE A 206 2.07 16.34 13.90
N SER A 207 3.24 16.98 14.05
CA SER A 207 3.73 17.50 15.34
C SER A 207 2.94 18.70 15.88
N GLY A 208 2.04 19.27 15.09
CA GLY A 208 1.24 20.45 15.43
C GLY A 208 1.83 21.77 14.93
N LYS A 209 3.09 21.81 14.49
CA LYS A 209 3.70 23.01 13.90
C LYS A 209 3.05 23.34 12.55
N GLU A 210 2.75 24.60 12.32
CA GLU A 210 2.23 25.10 11.04
C GLU A 210 3.33 25.83 10.26
N LEU A 211 3.48 25.49 8.98
CA LEU A 211 4.33 26.20 8.02
C LEU A 211 3.41 26.96 7.08
N THR A 212 3.24 28.25 7.30
CA THR A 212 2.35 29.10 6.48
C THR A 212 3.06 29.47 5.18
N VAL A 213 2.32 29.47 4.07
CA VAL A 213 2.84 29.83 2.75
C VAL A 213 2.22 31.16 2.30
N ASN A 214 3.07 32.14 1.98
CA ASN A 214 2.70 33.39 1.33
C ASN A 214 2.67 33.17 -0.19
N CYS A 215 1.74 33.84 -0.88
CA CYS A 215 1.49 33.66 -2.31
C CYS A 215 1.55 35.00 -3.03
N PHE A 216 2.21 35.03 -4.19
CA PHE A 216 2.38 36.23 -5.01
C PHE A 216 2.09 35.90 -6.47
N ALA A 217 1.06 36.52 -7.05
CA ALA A 217 0.89 36.48 -8.50
C ALA A 217 1.95 37.35 -9.15
N VAL A 218 2.60 36.82 -10.18
CA VAL A 218 3.65 37.51 -10.93
C VAL A 218 3.34 37.54 -12.41
N ASP A 219 3.79 38.61 -13.03
CA ASP A 219 3.80 38.81 -14.48
C ASP A 219 5.24 38.75 -14.95
N THR A 220 5.56 37.75 -15.76
CA THR A 220 6.92 37.57 -16.29
C THR A 220 7.16 38.32 -17.61
N SER A 221 6.10 38.86 -18.23
CA SER A 221 6.19 39.77 -19.36
C SER A 221 6.63 41.16 -18.92
N PHE A 222 7.30 41.90 -19.80
CA PHE A 222 7.61 43.33 -19.63
C PHE A 222 7.01 44.09 -20.82
N ASP A 223 5.68 44.24 -20.82
CA ASP A 223 4.89 44.83 -21.91
C ASP A 223 3.90 45.92 -21.42
N ASP A 224 4.01 46.33 -20.15
CA ASP A 224 3.14 47.28 -19.45
C ASP A 224 1.66 46.84 -19.39
N ILE A 225 1.35 45.55 -19.64
CA ILE A 225 0.01 44.98 -19.52
C ILE A 225 -0.06 44.11 -18.26
N GLU A 226 -0.91 44.46 -17.28
CA GLU A 226 -1.13 43.57 -16.12
C GLU A 226 -1.74 42.23 -16.56
N ASN A 227 -0.89 41.20 -16.67
CA ASN A 227 -1.28 39.86 -17.08
C ASN A 227 -0.44 38.80 -16.36
N TYR A 228 -0.86 38.46 -15.15
CA TYR A 228 -0.16 37.47 -14.33
C TYR A 228 -0.18 36.09 -14.99
N ASP A 229 0.93 35.37 -14.93
CA ASP A 229 1.11 34.07 -15.58
C ASP A 229 1.62 32.97 -14.64
N ALA A 230 1.97 33.31 -13.40
CA ALA A 230 2.37 32.37 -12.36
C ALA A 230 2.03 32.85 -10.94
N ILE A 231 2.07 31.92 -9.98
CA ILE A 231 2.04 32.21 -8.54
C ILE A 231 3.33 31.72 -7.90
N LEU A 232 4.08 32.63 -7.28
CA LEU A 232 5.20 32.30 -6.41
C LEU A 232 4.70 31.98 -5.01
N LEU A 233 5.32 30.97 -4.40
CA LEU A 233 5.08 30.54 -3.04
C LEU A 233 6.34 30.78 -2.21
N ASP A 234 6.18 31.23 -0.97
CA ASP A 234 7.30 31.41 -0.06
C ASP A 234 6.89 31.30 1.42
N PHE A 235 7.82 30.93 2.31
CA PHE A 235 7.61 30.94 3.75
C PHE A 235 7.73 32.34 4.35
N ASP A 236 8.41 33.27 3.68
CA ASP A 236 8.46 34.67 4.05
C ASP A 236 7.74 35.56 3.00
N LYS A 237 7.85 36.88 3.17
CA LYS A 237 7.21 37.86 2.27
C LYS A 237 8.18 38.54 1.30
N ASP A 238 9.44 38.18 1.33
CA ASP A 238 10.53 38.81 0.58
C ASP A 238 10.97 37.94 -0.60
N ILE A 239 10.23 38.02 -1.70
CA ILE A 239 10.55 37.30 -2.93
C ILE A 239 11.84 37.79 -3.64
N SER A 240 12.55 38.77 -3.09
CA SER A 240 13.84 39.23 -3.63
C SER A 240 15.00 38.31 -3.25
N ASN A 241 14.85 37.54 -2.17
CA ASN A 241 15.86 36.62 -1.65
C ASN A 241 15.78 35.21 -2.27
N GLY A 242 14.76 34.95 -3.10
CA GLY A 242 14.41 33.64 -3.61
C GLY A 242 12.90 33.42 -3.54
N TYR A 243 12.46 32.21 -3.79
CA TYR A 243 11.11 31.74 -3.49
C TYR A 243 11.13 30.23 -3.30
N LEU A 244 10.15 29.72 -2.55
CA LEU A 244 10.01 28.29 -2.25
C LEU A 244 9.61 27.49 -3.50
N GLY A 245 8.70 28.02 -4.32
CA GLY A 245 8.25 27.36 -5.55
C GLY A 245 7.42 28.26 -6.44
N GLU A 246 7.28 27.87 -7.71
CA GLU A 246 6.50 28.58 -8.72
C GLU A 246 5.41 27.66 -9.27
N LEU A 247 4.16 28.12 -9.22
CA LEU A 247 3.02 27.42 -9.78
C LEU A 247 2.62 28.03 -11.11
N LYS A 248 2.52 27.20 -12.14
CA LYS A 248 2.01 27.59 -13.45
C LYS A 248 0.57 27.08 -13.66
N PRO A 249 -0.29 27.86 -14.34
CA PRO A 249 -1.70 27.52 -14.51
C PRO A 249 -1.90 26.15 -15.15
N ASN A 250 -2.78 25.35 -14.54
CA ASN A 250 -3.19 24.03 -14.98
C ASN A 250 -2.04 23.01 -15.11
N THR A 251 -0.95 23.19 -14.36
CA THR A 251 0.18 22.26 -14.34
C THR A 251 0.59 21.89 -12.91
N TRP A 252 1.20 20.70 -12.78
CA TRP A 252 1.80 20.25 -11.54
C TRP A 252 3.21 20.84 -11.40
N SER A 253 3.49 21.45 -10.24
CA SER A 253 4.83 21.92 -9.86
C SER A 253 5.34 21.13 -8.66
N GLU A 254 6.60 20.72 -8.71
CA GLU A 254 7.28 20.12 -7.56
C GLU A 254 7.95 21.21 -6.72
N ILE A 255 7.68 21.18 -5.41
CA ILE A 255 8.25 22.12 -4.43
C ILE A 255 9.05 21.33 -3.41
N GLN A 256 10.37 21.51 -3.37
CA GLN A 256 11.25 20.80 -2.45
C GLN A 256 11.79 21.73 -1.36
N PHE A 257 11.78 21.25 -0.12
CA PHE A 257 12.32 21.98 1.03
C PHE A 257 12.63 21.03 2.20
N ASP A 258 13.28 21.57 3.24
CA ASP A 258 13.63 20.79 4.43
C ASP A 258 12.64 21.02 5.57
N VAL A 259 12.21 19.94 6.20
CA VAL A 259 11.46 19.96 7.47
C VAL A 259 12.23 19.16 8.50
N GLN A 260 12.79 19.84 9.51
CA GLN A 260 13.55 19.18 10.59
C GLN A 260 14.68 18.28 10.06
N ASN A 261 15.47 18.78 9.09
CA ASN A 261 16.55 18.05 8.39
C ASN A 261 16.08 16.86 7.52
N GLN A 262 14.78 16.75 7.25
CA GLN A 262 14.25 15.81 6.27
C GLN A 262 13.84 16.57 5.02
N LYS A 263 14.48 16.25 3.89
CA LYS A 263 14.04 16.68 2.56
C LYS A 263 12.64 16.16 2.29
N VAL A 264 11.75 17.05 1.86
CA VAL A 264 10.39 16.72 1.46
C VAL A 264 10.06 17.36 0.12
N SER A 265 9.09 16.77 -0.57
CA SER A 265 8.56 17.29 -1.83
C SER A 265 7.04 17.41 -1.75
N SER A 266 6.55 18.57 -2.18
CA SER A 266 5.13 18.88 -2.32
C SER A 266 4.80 19.08 -3.78
N TRP A 267 4.06 18.13 -4.34
CA TRP A 267 3.50 18.26 -5.69
C TRP A 267 2.22 19.09 -5.63
N SER A 268 2.28 20.30 -6.16
CA SER A 268 1.25 21.33 -6.02
C SER A 268 0.66 21.73 -7.37
N TYR A 269 -0.54 22.28 -7.37
CA TYR A 269 -1.30 22.56 -8.58
C TYR A 269 -2.03 23.90 -8.49
N LEU A 270 -2.00 24.67 -9.59
CA LEU A 270 -2.71 25.93 -9.76
C LEU A 270 -3.89 25.73 -10.72
N ALA A 271 -5.10 25.77 -10.20
CA ALA A 271 -6.34 25.62 -10.96
C ALA A 271 -7.10 26.96 -11.04
N ASP A 272 -7.93 27.10 -12.08
CA ASP A 272 -8.85 28.24 -12.25
C ASP A 272 -8.19 29.62 -12.09
N PHE A 273 -6.97 29.78 -12.64
CA PHE A 273 -6.21 31.02 -12.52
C PHE A 273 -6.74 32.08 -13.50
N ASP A 274 -7.15 33.23 -12.95
CA ASP A 274 -7.50 34.41 -13.73
C ASP A 274 -6.30 35.34 -13.84
N HIS A 275 -5.74 35.43 -15.05
CA HIS A 275 -4.57 36.23 -15.37
C HIS A 275 -4.73 37.74 -15.11
N LYS A 276 -5.95 38.26 -15.05
CA LYS A 276 -6.20 39.70 -14.80
C LYS A 276 -6.45 39.97 -13.33
N SER A 277 -7.36 39.19 -12.73
CA SER A 277 -7.74 39.41 -11.33
C SER A 277 -6.77 38.76 -10.34
N ALA A 278 -5.86 37.89 -10.79
CA ALA A 278 -4.98 37.08 -9.96
C ALA A 278 -5.73 36.24 -8.91
N THR A 279 -6.97 35.87 -9.20
CA THR A 279 -7.73 34.90 -8.39
C THR A 279 -7.43 33.48 -8.87
N ALA A 280 -7.40 32.52 -7.94
CA ALA A 280 -7.07 31.14 -8.27
C ALA A 280 -7.54 30.13 -7.21
N ASN A 281 -7.55 28.85 -7.58
CA ASN A 281 -7.57 27.73 -6.65
C ASN A 281 -6.17 27.11 -6.57
N VAL A 282 -5.59 27.03 -5.37
CA VAL A 282 -4.30 26.38 -5.14
C VAL A 282 -4.48 25.11 -4.33
N TYR A 283 -3.90 24.03 -4.84
CA TYR A 283 -3.69 22.77 -4.12
C TYR A 283 -2.21 22.67 -3.75
N LEU A 284 -1.91 22.59 -2.45
CA LEU A 284 -0.59 22.19 -1.96
C LEU A 284 -0.61 20.71 -1.62
N GLY A 285 0.30 19.95 -2.22
CA GLY A 285 0.44 18.51 -2.00
C GLY A 285 0.77 18.16 -0.55
N ALA A 286 0.45 16.92 -0.16
CA ALA A 286 0.98 16.38 1.08
C ALA A 286 2.51 16.25 0.98
N ILE A 287 3.18 16.29 2.14
CA ILE A 287 4.63 16.12 2.25
C ILE A 287 4.97 14.92 3.14
N GLY A 288 6.06 14.23 2.80
CA GLY A 288 6.51 13.03 3.48
C GLY A 288 7.87 12.55 2.98
N TYR A 289 8.29 11.39 3.48
CA TYR A 289 9.57 10.76 3.13
C TYR A 289 9.48 9.23 3.23
N ASN A 290 10.38 8.51 2.55
CA ASN A 290 10.53 7.07 2.75
C ASN A 290 11.51 6.78 3.91
N PRO A 291 11.11 6.05 4.97
CA PRO A 291 12.03 5.57 5.98
C PRO A 291 13.00 4.59 5.33
N SER A 292 14.28 4.94 5.28
CA SER A 292 15.26 4.23 4.46
C SER A 292 16.55 3.95 5.24
N GLY A 293 17.31 2.96 4.79
CA GLY A 293 18.65 2.70 5.31
C GLY A 293 19.42 1.67 4.47
N PRO A 294 20.77 1.69 4.56
CA PRO A 294 21.62 2.70 5.20
C PRO A 294 21.51 4.11 4.59
N GLU A 295 22.03 5.15 5.25
CA GLU A 295 21.86 6.56 4.83
C GLU A 295 22.44 6.86 3.45
N GLU A 296 23.54 6.19 3.08
CA GLU A 296 24.13 6.28 1.73
C GLU A 296 23.15 5.83 0.63
N PHE A 297 22.36 4.78 0.92
CA PHE A 297 21.37 4.27 -0.02
C PHE A 297 20.18 5.23 -0.15
N LYS A 298 19.72 5.77 0.98
CA LYS A 298 18.70 6.83 1.00
C LYS A 298 19.14 8.03 0.16
N THR A 299 20.35 8.55 0.41
CA THR A 299 20.90 9.71 -0.29
C THR A 299 21.01 9.46 -1.80
N ARG A 300 21.44 8.26 -2.20
CA ARG A 300 21.48 7.86 -3.61
C ARG A 300 20.09 7.87 -4.24
N MET A 301 19.11 7.22 -3.62
CA MET A 301 17.73 7.17 -4.15
C MET A 301 17.10 8.56 -4.25
N GLU A 302 17.28 9.41 -3.24
CA GLU A 302 16.79 10.80 -3.26
C GLU A 302 17.47 11.64 -4.36
N THR A 303 18.73 11.35 -4.69
CA THR A 303 19.50 12.08 -5.72
C THR A 303 19.21 11.59 -7.14
N GLU A 304 19.17 10.27 -7.36
CA GLU A 304 18.98 9.67 -8.68
C GLU A 304 17.51 9.65 -9.13
N VAL A 305 16.57 9.53 -8.19
CA VAL A 305 15.15 9.35 -8.48
C VAL A 305 14.30 10.52 -7.99
N GLY A 306 14.54 10.98 -6.76
CA GLY A 306 13.81 12.10 -6.16
C GLY A 306 13.16 11.74 -4.82
N ILE A 307 12.34 12.65 -4.31
CA ILE A 307 11.69 12.54 -3.01
C ILE A 307 10.28 11.94 -3.18
N TRP A 308 9.81 11.19 -2.18
CA TRP A 308 8.49 10.56 -2.19
C TRP A 308 7.37 11.56 -2.49
N PRO A 309 6.57 11.38 -3.55
CA PRO A 309 5.54 12.33 -3.95
C PRO A 309 4.23 12.25 -3.14
N CYS A 310 4.21 11.41 -2.09
CA CYS A 310 3.03 11.01 -1.32
C CYS A 310 1.96 10.26 -2.15
N GLU A 311 0.98 9.73 -1.42
CA GLU A 311 -0.23 9.10 -1.98
C GLU A 311 -1.21 10.16 -2.50
N GLN A 312 -2.03 9.73 -3.45
CA GLN A 312 -3.17 10.46 -3.98
C GLN A 312 -4.20 10.84 -2.91
N ASP A 313 -4.80 12.01 -3.10
CA ASP A 313 -5.62 12.64 -2.06
C ASP A 313 -7.09 12.21 -2.10
N ASN A 314 -7.37 11.09 -1.45
CA ASN A 314 -8.73 10.57 -1.33
C ASN A 314 -9.70 11.49 -0.58
N ILE A 315 -9.21 12.24 0.42
CA ILE A 315 -10.06 13.12 1.23
C ILE A 315 -10.50 14.31 0.39
N LYS A 316 -9.57 14.97 -0.29
CA LYS A 316 -9.90 16.14 -1.12
C LYS A 316 -10.74 15.77 -2.34
N LEU A 317 -10.58 14.56 -2.89
CA LEU A 317 -11.48 14.08 -3.93
C LEU A 317 -12.91 13.87 -3.39
N SER A 318 -13.07 13.23 -2.22
CA SER A 318 -14.40 13.06 -1.59
C SER A 318 -15.05 14.37 -1.15
N GLU A 319 -14.25 15.39 -0.82
CA GLU A 319 -14.72 16.74 -0.51
C GLU A 319 -15.06 17.57 -1.76
N GLY A 320 -14.78 17.06 -2.97
CA GLY A 320 -14.98 17.79 -4.23
C GLY A 320 -13.98 18.94 -4.45
N LEU A 321 -12.86 18.93 -3.71
CA LEU A 321 -11.83 19.98 -3.75
C LEU A 321 -10.74 19.71 -4.80
N ILE A 322 -10.66 18.49 -5.32
CA ILE A 322 -9.84 18.14 -6.49
C ILE A 322 -10.66 17.29 -7.46
N THR A 323 -10.25 17.24 -8.72
CA THR A 323 -10.92 16.46 -9.76
C THR A 323 -10.44 15.00 -9.77
N GLU A 324 -11.25 14.11 -10.38
CA GLU A 324 -10.84 12.71 -10.64
C GLU A 324 -9.54 12.66 -11.45
N LYS A 325 -9.35 13.58 -12.42
CA LYS A 325 -8.09 13.71 -13.18
C LYS A 325 -6.90 14.03 -12.28
N MET A 326 -7.01 15.02 -11.40
CA MET A 326 -5.92 15.37 -10.47
C MET A 326 -5.54 14.20 -9.56
N TRP A 327 -6.51 13.38 -9.16
CA TRP A 327 -6.27 12.18 -8.37
C TRP A 327 -5.54 11.10 -9.19
N LEU A 328 -5.95 10.88 -10.44
CA LEU A 328 -5.29 9.92 -11.34
C LEU A 328 -3.85 10.34 -11.67
N ASP A 329 -3.60 11.64 -11.90
CA ASP A 329 -2.25 12.19 -12.09
C ASP A 329 -1.34 11.92 -10.87
N GLN A 330 -1.90 12.02 -9.64
CA GLN A 330 -1.16 11.69 -8.41
C GLN A 330 -0.85 10.20 -8.31
N ALA A 331 -1.84 9.33 -8.60
CA ALA A 331 -1.67 7.88 -8.54
C ALA A 331 -0.64 7.38 -9.57
N GLU A 332 -0.67 7.92 -10.79
CA GLU A 332 0.32 7.63 -11.83
C GLU A 332 1.73 8.08 -11.43
N ARG A 333 1.86 9.30 -10.91
CA ARG A 333 3.15 9.83 -10.43
C ARG A 333 3.76 8.92 -9.36
N LEU A 334 2.95 8.41 -8.44
CA LEU A 334 3.42 7.50 -7.40
C LEU A 334 3.87 6.15 -7.99
N ALA A 335 3.11 5.58 -8.93
CA ALA A 335 3.49 4.34 -9.61
C ALA A 335 4.80 4.51 -10.39
N LEU A 336 4.96 5.60 -11.14
CA LEU A 336 6.19 5.94 -11.86
C LEU A 336 7.37 6.15 -10.90
N PHE A 337 7.16 6.80 -9.76
CA PHE A 337 8.20 6.97 -8.75
C PHE A 337 8.73 5.60 -8.26
N TYR A 338 7.84 4.66 -7.94
CA TYR A 338 8.24 3.32 -7.50
C TYR A 338 8.92 2.51 -8.61
N GLN A 339 8.45 2.62 -9.85
CA GLN A 339 9.12 1.99 -10.98
C GLN A 339 10.55 2.53 -11.16
N LYS A 340 10.75 3.85 -11.11
CA LYS A 340 12.07 4.48 -11.20
C LYS A 340 13.02 4.04 -10.09
N LEU A 341 12.52 3.87 -8.86
CA LEU A 341 13.32 3.31 -7.76
C LEU A 341 13.77 1.88 -8.07
N ILE A 342 12.93 1.04 -8.66
CA ILE A 342 13.33 -0.32 -9.07
C ILE A 342 14.38 -0.25 -10.20
N LEU A 343 14.12 0.54 -11.25
CA LEU A 343 15.03 0.74 -12.39
C LEU A 343 16.44 1.17 -11.95
N ALA A 344 16.54 2.14 -11.04
CA ALA A 344 17.82 2.65 -10.51
C ALA A 344 18.68 1.57 -9.83
N ASN A 345 18.08 0.44 -9.42
CA ASN A 345 18.76 -0.66 -8.76
C ASN A 345 19.02 -1.88 -9.65
N LEU A 346 18.38 -2.00 -10.83
CA LEU A 346 18.46 -3.19 -11.68
C LEU A 346 19.90 -3.54 -12.11
N HIS A 347 20.66 -2.54 -12.56
CA HIS A 347 22.01 -2.72 -13.11
C HIS A 347 23.12 -2.71 -12.05
N GLN A 348 22.78 -2.63 -10.76
CA GLN A 348 23.77 -2.76 -9.70
C GLN A 348 24.29 -4.21 -9.66
N ASP A 349 25.61 -4.39 -9.57
CA ASP A 349 26.24 -5.72 -9.58
C ASP A 349 26.05 -6.49 -8.27
N ASN A 350 25.53 -5.84 -7.22
CA ASN A 350 25.58 -6.32 -5.84
C ASN A 350 24.19 -6.55 -5.22
N TRP A 351 23.32 -7.30 -5.89
CA TRP A 351 22.04 -7.78 -5.33
C TRP A 351 21.68 -9.16 -5.86
N ASP A 352 21.03 -9.97 -5.02
CA ASP A 352 20.50 -11.30 -5.35
C ASP A 352 18.96 -11.29 -5.34
N LEU A 353 18.35 -10.58 -4.38
CA LEU A 353 16.91 -10.44 -4.26
C LEU A 353 16.53 -8.95 -4.20
N LEU A 354 15.75 -8.49 -5.17
CA LEU A 354 15.12 -7.18 -5.15
C LEU A 354 13.61 -7.35 -5.00
N SER A 355 12.97 -6.50 -4.21
CA SER A 355 11.51 -6.46 -4.12
C SER A 355 10.96 -5.07 -4.38
N GLY A 356 9.79 -5.04 -5.01
CA GLY A 356 9.02 -3.85 -5.36
C GLY A 356 7.55 -4.01 -5.01
N TYR A 357 6.84 -2.89 -4.90
CA TYR A 357 5.42 -2.86 -4.54
C TYR A 357 4.70 -1.69 -5.22
N PHE A 358 3.62 -2.00 -5.94
CA PHE A 358 2.73 -1.03 -6.60
C PHE A 358 1.34 -1.07 -5.96
N THR A 359 0.83 0.09 -5.54
CA THR A 359 -0.51 0.25 -4.91
C THR A 359 -1.62 0.57 -5.91
N LEU A 360 -1.26 0.98 -7.14
CA LEU A 360 -2.16 1.64 -8.09
C LEU A 360 -3.47 0.91 -8.33
N ILE A 361 -3.43 -0.41 -8.50
CA ILE A 361 -4.61 -1.22 -8.81
C ILE A 361 -5.56 -1.26 -7.61
N ASP A 362 -5.07 -1.60 -6.42
CA ASP A 362 -5.88 -1.59 -5.20
C ASP A 362 -6.51 -0.21 -4.94
N ASP A 363 -5.71 0.85 -5.05
CA ASP A 363 -6.15 2.23 -4.84
C ASP A 363 -7.29 2.63 -5.78
N VAL A 364 -7.16 2.30 -7.06
CA VAL A 364 -8.18 2.58 -8.08
C VAL A 364 -9.42 1.72 -7.84
N GLN A 365 -9.27 0.45 -7.48
CA GLN A 365 -10.42 -0.43 -7.24
C GLN A 365 -11.21 -0.03 -6.00
N HIS A 366 -10.53 0.35 -4.91
CA HIS A 366 -11.19 0.91 -3.75
C HIS A 366 -12.04 2.14 -4.09
N ARG A 367 -11.56 3.00 -4.99
CA ARG A 367 -12.28 4.24 -5.33
C ARG A 367 -13.32 4.07 -6.43
N PHE A 368 -13.07 3.22 -7.42
CA PHE A 368 -13.78 3.22 -8.70
C PHE A 368 -14.37 1.84 -9.08
N LEU A 369 -14.32 0.80 -8.24
CA LEU A 369 -14.93 -0.50 -8.58
C LEU A 369 -16.46 -0.50 -8.51
N LEU A 370 -17.11 0.05 -9.54
CA LEU A 370 -18.57 0.16 -9.66
C LEU A 370 -19.16 -0.99 -10.50
N LYS A 371 -19.44 -2.13 -9.88
CA LYS A 371 -19.84 -3.38 -10.55
C LYS A 371 -21.15 -3.99 -10.02
N ASP A 372 -21.55 -3.71 -8.79
CA ASP A 372 -22.74 -4.28 -8.15
C ASP A 372 -23.93 -3.31 -8.24
N LYS A 373 -25.08 -3.80 -8.71
CA LYS A 373 -26.33 -3.03 -8.87
C LYS A 373 -26.87 -2.42 -7.58
N ARG A 374 -26.42 -2.90 -6.42
CA ARG A 374 -26.81 -2.39 -5.10
C ARG A 374 -25.99 -1.18 -4.67
N GLN A 375 -24.89 -0.87 -5.35
CA GLN A 375 -24.09 0.34 -5.07
C GLN A 375 -24.91 1.58 -5.40
N LEU A 376 -24.90 2.59 -4.51
CA LEU A 376 -25.70 3.81 -4.70
C LEU A 376 -25.34 4.52 -6.02
N ASP A 377 -24.08 4.44 -6.42
CA ASP A 377 -23.55 5.06 -7.62
C ASP A 377 -23.96 4.40 -8.94
N TYR A 378 -24.53 3.19 -8.90
CA TYR A 378 -24.58 2.29 -10.06
C TYR A 378 -25.29 2.87 -11.28
N ASP A 379 -26.43 3.52 -11.06
CA ASP A 379 -27.27 4.11 -12.11
C ASP A 379 -27.09 5.63 -12.24
N LEU A 380 -26.20 6.25 -11.45
CA LEU A 380 -25.95 7.69 -11.52
C LEU A 380 -25.40 8.10 -12.88
N GLU A 381 -25.69 9.34 -13.26
CA GLU A 381 -25.34 9.90 -14.57
C GLU A 381 -25.86 9.03 -15.73
N ASN A 382 -27.02 8.37 -15.56
CA ASN A 382 -27.59 7.43 -16.53
C ASN A 382 -26.61 6.30 -16.92
N GLY A 383 -25.78 5.85 -15.96
CA GLY A 383 -24.75 4.83 -16.15
C GLY A 383 -23.45 5.34 -16.81
N ALA A 384 -23.31 6.64 -17.09
CA ALA A 384 -22.07 7.22 -17.60
C ALA A 384 -20.92 7.08 -16.59
N ARG A 385 -21.20 7.31 -15.30
CA ARG A 385 -20.22 7.12 -14.21
C ARG A 385 -19.64 5.72 -14.21
N LYS A 386 -20.49 4.70 -14.28
CA LYS A 386 -20.06 3.30 -14.33
C LYS A 386 -19.10 3.02 -15.48
N LYS A 387 -19.38 3.54 -16.68
CA LYS A 387 -18.49 3.39 -17.84
C LYS A 387 -17.15 4.09 -17.62
N ARG A 388 -17.17 5.32 -17.10
CA ARG A 388 -15.96 6.09 -16.76
C ARG A 388 -15.09 5.37 -15.73
N TYR A 389 -15.72 4.82 -14.69
CA TYR A 389 -15.01 4.10 -13.62
C TYR A 389 -14.45 2.76 -14.08
N ASP A 390 -15.15 2.05 -14.96
CA ASP A 390 -14.62 0.87 -15.63
C ASP A 390 -13.33 1.21 -16.41
N GLN A 391 -13.32 2.33 -17.14
CA GLN A 391 -12.13 2.81 -17.85
C GLN A 391 -10.96 3.14 -16.92
N TYR A 392 -11.22 3.64 -15.70
CA TYR A 392 -10.16 3.88 -14.71
C TYR A 392 -9.54 2.58 -14.20
N VAL A 393 -10.35 1.54 -13.95
CA VAL A 393 -9.84 0.21 -13.61
C VAL A 393 -9.02 -0.36 -14.77
N GLU A 394 -9.51 -0.27 -16.02
CA GLU A 394 -8.74 -0.71 -17.20
C GLU A 394 -7.41 0.06 -17.35
N TRP A 395 -7.43 1.37 -17.12
CA TRP A 395 -6.25 2.22 -17.15
C TRP A 395 -5.21 1.77 -16.12
N ALA A 396 -5.61 1.51 -14.87
CA ALA A 396 -4.68 1.08 -13.83
C ALA A 396 -3.91 -0.20 -14.21
N TYR A 397 -4.63 -1.19 -14.76
CA TYR A 397 -4.00 -2.43 -15.23
C TYR A 397 -3.09 -2.21 -16.45
N LYS A 398 -3.48 -1.35 -17.41
CA LYS A 398 -2.64 -0.98 -18.56
C LYS A 398 -1.36 -0.25 -18.12
N THR A 399 -1.47 0.63 -17.15
CA THR A 399 -0.33 1.35 -16.57
C THR A 399 0.63 0.34 -15.93
N ILE A 400 0.16 -0.52 -15.03
CA ILE A 400 1.02 -1.55 -14.42
C ILE A 400 1.63 -2.49 -15.47
N ASP A 401 0.86 -2.95 -16.46
CA ASP A 401 1.39 -3.80 -17.53
C ASP A 401 2.54 -3.13 -18.29
N THR A 402 2.42 -1.84 -18.58
CA THR A 402 3.46 -1.03 -19.23
C THR A 402 4.70 -0.89 -18.34
N LEU A 403 4.51 -0.52 -17.07
CA LEU A 403 5.62 -0.33 -16.12
C LEU A 403 6.39 -1.64 -15.89
N LEU A 404 5.67 -2.76 -15.76
CA LEU A 404 6.28 -4.09 -15.63
C LEU A 404 7.05 -4.49 -16.89
N LEU A 405 6.51 -4.19 -18.07
CA LEU A 405 7.17 -4.53 -19.33
C LEU A 405 8.52 -3.80 -19.44
N GLU A 406 8.55 -2.51 -19.11
CA GLU A 406 9.77 -1.71 -19.10
C GLU A 406 10.80 -2.26 -18.08
N LEU A 407 10.36 -2.67 -16.89
CA LEU A 407 11.23 -3.31 -15.90
C LEU A 407 11.85 -4.60 -16.43
N ILE A 408 11.03 -5.47 -17.04
CA ILE A 408 11.48 -6.75 -17.60
C ILE A 408 12.46 -6.52 -18.77
N GLN A 409 12.21 -5.53 -19.62
CA GLN A 409 13.05 -5.22 -20.79
C GLN A 409 14.41 -4.61 -20.42
N ASN A 410 14.46 -3.81 -19.36
CA ASN A 410 15.70 -3.16 -18.92
C ASN A 410 16.52 -4.02 -17.93
N ALA A 411 15.96 -5.10 -17.39
CA ALA A 411 16.70 -5.93 -16.45
C ALA A 411 17.87 -6.70 -17.08
N PRO A 412 18.92 -7.01 -16.30
CA PRO A 412 19.97 -7.94 -16.72
C PRO A 412 19.38 -9.29 -17.18
N LYS A 413 19.99 -9.91 -18.21
CA LYS A 413 19.49 -11.14 -18.85
C LYS A 413 19.41 -12.34 -17.91
N ASP A 414 20.15 -12.33 -16.80
CA ASP A 414 20.18 -13.33 -15.74
C ASP A 414 19.09 -13.13 -14.66
N THR A 415 18.14 -12.22 -14.89
CA THR A 415 17.10 -11.85 -13.91
C THR A 415 15.81 -12.64 -14.06
N ASN A 416 15.32 -13.19 -12.96
CA ASN A 416 14.01 -13.84 -12.84
C ASN A 416 13.01 -12.91 -12.15
N PHE A 417 11.88 -12.66 -12.77
CA PHE A 417 10.78 -11.89 -12.22
C PHE A 417 9.69 -12.81 -11.69
N LEU A 418 9.19 -12.52 -10.49
CA LEU A 418 7.95 -13.03 -9.92
C LEU A 418 7.02 -11.83 -9.68
N ILE A 419 5.88 -11.82 -10.36
CA ILE A 419 4.83 -10.82 -10.22
C ILE A 419 3.67 -11.48 -9.49
N VAL A 420 3.38 -10.99 -8.29
CA VAL A 420 2.38 -11.55 -7.40
C VAL A 420 1.39 -10.48 -6.98
N SER A 421 0.26 -10.91 -6.42
CA SER A 421 -0.62 -10.04 -5.67
C SER A 421 -1.04 -10.70 -4.37
N ASP A 422 -1.18 -9.90 -3.33
CA ASP A 422 -1.49 -10.35 -1.99
C ASP A 422 -2.96 -10.73 -1.80
N HIS A 423 -3.87 -10.08 -2.52
CA HIS A 423 -5.30 -10.41 -2.55
C HIS A 423 -5.99 -9.96 -3.84
N GLY A 424 -7.20 -10.46 -4.05
CA GLY A 424 -8.14 -9.92 -5.03
C GLY A 424 -8.96 -8.75 -4.47
N VAL A 425 -10.16 -8.54 -5.01
CA VAL A 425 -11.08 -7.45 -4.63
C VAL A 425 -12.53 -7.83 -4.93
N ALA A 426 -13.46 -7.27 -4.16
CA ALA A 426 -14.89 -7.38 -4.37
C ALA A 426 -15.57 -6.00 -4.39
N PRO A 427 -16.60 -5.78 -5.22
CA PRO A 427 -17.44 -4.58 -5.11
C PRO A 427 -18.22 -4.61 -3.80
N ILE A 428 -18.47 -3.44 -3.21
CA ILE A 428 -19.25 -3.31 -1.97
C ILE A 428 -20.36 -2.29 -2.06
N HIS A 429 -21.50 -2.64 -1.48
CA HIS A 429 -22.74 -1.85 -1.53
C HIS A 429 -23.22 -1.37 -0.15
N SER A 430 -22.75 -1.96 0.95
CA SER A 430 -23.22 -1.64 2.30
C SER A 430 -22.17 -1.86 3.37
N ILE A 431 -22.33 -1.17 4.50
CA ILE A 431 -21.38 -1.17 5.63
C ILE A 431 -22.12 -1.63 6.88
N VAL A 432 -21.47 -2.48 7.68
CA VAL A 432 -21.86 -2.73 9.07
C VAL A 432 -20.95 -1.92 9.99
N LEU A 433 -21.53 -1.02 10.80
CA LEU A 433 -20.82 -0.35 11.89
C LEU A 433 -20.83 -1.29 13.10
N ALA A 434 -19.88 -2.22 13.16
CA ALA A 434 -19.89 -3.32 14.13
C ALA A 434 -19.96 -2.85 15.59
N ASN A 435 -19.29 -1.75 15.92
CA ASN A 435 -19.34 -1.19 17.28
C ASN A 435 -20.69 -0.51 17.58
N ASN A 436 -21.37 0.09 16.60
CA ASN A 436 -22.74 0.58 16.80
C ASN A 436 -23.70 -0.59 17.05
N VAL A 437 -23.56 -1.68 16.29
CA VAL A 437 -24.37 -2.90 16.48
C VAL A 437 -24.18 -3.50 17.87
N LEU A 438 -22.94 -3.48 18.41
CA LEU A 438 -22.66 -3.91 19.77
C LEU A 438 -23.34 -3.00 20.82
N GLU A 439 -23.25 -1.68 20.66
CA GLU A 439 -23.92 -0.71 21.55
C GLU A 439 -25.44 -0.85 21.53
N GLU A 440 -26.05 -0.98 20.35
CA GLU A 440 -27.48 -1.23 20.17
C GLU A 440 -27.94 -2.52 20.88
N ALA A 441 -27.06 -3.52 21.00
CA ALA A 441 -27.30 -4.77 21.72
C ALA A 441 -26.91 -4.72 23.21
N GLY A 442 -26.61 -3.53 23.74
CA GLY A 442 -26.25 -3.30 25.14
C GLY A 442 -24.89 -3.88 25.50
N ILE A 443 -23.89 -3.78 24.62
CA ILE A 443 -22.48 -4.00 24.93
C ILE A 443 -21.78 -2.64 24.80
N THR A 444 -21.18 -2.17 25.90
CA THR A 444 -20.53 -0.86 25.95
C THR A 444 -19.20 -0.91 25.19
N VAL A 445 -19.03 -0.07 24.17
CA VAL A 445 -17.83 0.01 23.32
C VAL A 445 -17.13 1.37 23.35
N GLN A 446 -17.69 2.34 24.08
CA GLN A 446 -17.14 3.68 24.29
C GLN A 446 -17.17 4.12 25.77
N GLY A 447 -16.54 5.26 26.05
CA GLY A 447 -16.48 5.81 27.40
C GLY A 447 -15.41 5.14 28.28
N LYS A 448 -15.59 5.20 29.60
CA LYS A 448 -14.62 4.70 30.59
C LYS A 448 -14.71 3.19 30.83
N ASN A 449 -15.90 2.60 30.63
CA ASN A 449 -16.20 1.20 30.94
C ASN A 449 -16.46 0.41 29.65
N ILE A 450 -15.47 0.38 28.76
CA ILE A 450 -15.59 -0.38 27.50
C ILE A 450 -15.56 -1.88 27.82
N GLU A 451 -16.63 -2.60 27.51
CA GLU A 451 -16.79 -4.05 27.74
C GLU A 451 -16.21 -4.88 26.59
N ALA A 452 -16.39 -4.45 25.34
CA ALA A 452 -15.81 -5.08 24.17
C ALA A 452 -15.62 -4.08 23.03
N ARG A 453 -14.83 -4.45 22.01
CA ARG A 453 -14.68 -3.62 20.80
C ARG A 453 -14.27 -4.43 19.58
N ALA A 454 -14.86 -4.10 18.44
CA ALA A 454 -14.53 -4.62 17.12
C ALA A 454 -13.46 -3.76 16.42
N TYR A 455 -12.45 -4.43 15.84
CA TYR A 455 -11.40 -3.86 15.00
C TYR A 455 -11.44 -4.50 13.62
N SER A 456 -11.82 -3.71 12.61
CA SER A 456 -12.06 -4.20 11.26
C SER A 456 -10.79 -4.23 10.43
N THR A 457 -10.82 -5.12 9.45
CA THR A 457 -9.85 -5.33 8.38
C THR A 457 -10.71 -5.57 7.12
N GLY A 458 -11.24 -4.48 6.56
CA GLY A 458 -12.21 -4.52 5.46
C GLY A 458 -13.54 -5.20 5.86
N PRO A 459 -13.94 -6.32 5.21
CA PRO A 459 -15.16 -7.07 5.50
C PRO A 459 -14.99 -8.07 6.65
N ALA A 460 -13.84 -8.11 7.32
CA ALA A 460 -13.57 -8.95 8.48
C ALA A 460 -13.29 -8.10 9.73
N ALA A 461 -13.53 -8.65 10.92
CA ALA A 461 -13.17 -7.98 12.17
C ALA A 461 -12.83 -8.96 13.29
N HIS A 462 -11.84 -8.59 14.09
CA HIS A 462 -11.59 -9.18 15.41
C HIS A 462 -12.34 -8.38 16.46
N ILE A 463 -13.06 -9.07 17.33
CA ILE A 463 -13.78 -8.48 18.47
C ILE A 463 -13.10 -8.94 19.74
N TYR A 464 -12.67 -7.98 20.54
CA TYR A 464 -11.96 -8.23 21.80
C TYR A 464 -12.86 -7.80 22.95
N ILE A 465 -13.02 -8.70 23.92
CA ILE A 465 -13.62 -8.42 25.21
C ILE A 465 -12.56 -7.78 26.10
N ASN A 466 -12.89 -6.68 26.77
CA ASN A 466 -11.99 -5.96 27.66
C ASN A 466 -11.87 -6.70 29.01
N LEU A 467 -11.17 -7.84 28.99
CA LEU A 467 -11.06 -8.78 30.08
C LEU A 467 -10.06 -8.30 31.14
N LYS A 468 -10.46 -8.39 32.42
CA LYS A 468 -9.57 -8.16 33.58
C LYS A 468 -8.33 -9.06 33.50
N ASP A 469 -7.19 -8.50 33.90
CA ASP A 469 -5.86 -9.14 33.87
C ASP A 469 -5.28 -9.45 32.48
N ARG A 470 -6.01 -9.19 31.38
CA ARG A 470 -5.50 -9.35 30.01
C ARG A 470 -5.31 -8.00 29.30
N GLN A 471 -6.28 -7.11 29.41
CA GLN A 471 -6.21 -5.74 28.88
C GLN A 471 -5.79 -4.79 29.99
N GLY A 472 -5.04 -3.73 29.64
CA GLY A 472 -4.47 -2.79 30.63
C GLY A 472 -5.51 -2.06 31.51
N GLN A 473 -6.78 -2.01 31.09
CA GLN A 473 -7.92 -1.49 31.86
C GLN A 473 -9.17 -2.36 31.67
N GLY A 474 -8.99 -3.68 31.79
CA GLY A 474 -10.09 -4.64 31.69
C GLY A 474 -11.21 -4.40 32.70
N VAL A 475 -12.46 -4.51 32.25
CA VAL A 475 -13.66 -4.32 33.08
C VAL A 475 -14.50 -5.59 33.21
N VAL A 476 -14.43 -6.49 32.24
CA VAL A 476 -15.17 -7.77 32.23
C VAL A 476 -14.42 -8.80 33.07
N SER A 477 -15.10 -9.51 33.97
CA SER A 477 -14.47 -10.56 34.78
C SER A 477 -14.24 -11.87 34.00
N LYS A 478 -13.42 -12.77 34.55
CA LYS A 478 -13.18 -14.09 33.92
C LYS A 478 -14.44 -14.95 33.94
N GLU A 479 -15.27 -14.79 34.96
CA GLU A 479 -16.55 -15.50 35.12
C GLU A 479 -17.57 -15.06 34.06
N GLU A 480 -17.55 -13.78 33.68
CA GLU A 480 -18.45 -13.20 32.67
C GLU A 480 -17.98 -13.44 31.22
N PHE A 481 -16.71 -13.78 31.02
CA PHE A 481 -16.08 -13.86 29.69
C PHE A 481 -16.88 -14.69 28.69
N THR A 482 -17.23 -15.94 29.05
CA THR A 482 -17.96 -16.85 28.16
C THR A 482 -19.34 -16.31 27.81
N GLN A 483 -20.02 -15.65 28.76
CA GLN A 483 -21.31 -15.02 28.51
C GLN A 483 -21.21 -13.89 27.49
N TYR A 484 -20.15 -13.06 27.55
CA TYR A 484 -19.91 -12.03 26.54
C TYR A 484 -19.60 -12.63 25.17
N VAL A 485 -18.77 -13.66 25.09
CA VAL A 485 -18.48 -14.37 23.83
C VAL A 485 -19.78 -14.87 23.19
N ASP A 486 -20.61 -15.58 23.95
CA ASP A 486 -21.87 -16.13 23.44
C ASP A 486 -22.87 -15.04 23.04
N LYS A 487 -22.95 -13.94 23.80
CA LYS A 487 -23.78 -12.77 23.46
C LYS A 487 -23.34 -12.16 22.13
N ILE A 488 -22.04 -11.91 21.94
CA ILE A 488 -21.48 -11.33 20.72
C ILE A 488 -21.70 -12.27 19.51
N VAL A 489 -21.42 -13.56 19.66
CA VAL A 489 -21.67 -14.56 18.62
C VAL A 489 -23.14 -14.56 18.20
N LYS A 490 -24.07 -14.52 19.17
CA LYS A 490 -25.51 -14.47 18.91
C LYS A 490 -25.92 -13.19 18.16
N ILE A 491 -25.36 -12.04 18.51
CA ILE A 491 -25.64 -10.76 17.84
C ILE A 491 -25.31 -10.88 16.34
N PHE A 492 -24.08 -11.27 16.01
CA PHE A 492 -23.64 -11.28 14.61
C PHE A 492 -24.21 -12.44 13.78
N LYS A 493 -24.47 -13.62 14.38
CA LYS A 493 -25.16 -14.72 13.69
C LYS A 493 -26.59 -14.36 13.28
N ASN A 494 -27.26 -13.49 14.04
CA ASN A 494 -28.64 -13.09 13.78
C ASN A 494 -28.76 -11.83 12.89
N LEU A 495 -27.65 -11.17 12.56
CA LEU A 495 -27.69 -9.97 11.72
C LEU A 495 -27.95 -10.34 10.25
N LYS A 496 -29.09 -9.89 9.73
CA LYS A 496 -29.56 -10.19 8.37
C LYS A 496 -29.66 -8.93 7.53
N ASP A 497 -29.39 -9.08 6.24
CA ASP A 497 -29.67 -8.05 5.25
C ASP A 497 -31.19 -7.86 5.16
N LYS A 498 -31.67 -6.67 5.52
CA LYS A 498 -33.11 -6.34 5.50
C LYS A 498 -33.73 -6.50 4.11
N LYS A 499 -32.95 -6.34 3.03
CA LYS A 499 -33.45 -6.45 1.66
C LYS A 499 -33.63 -7.90 1.20
N THR A 500 -32.78 -8.82 1.66
CA THR A 500 -32.74 -10.20 1.15
C THR A 500 -33.12 -11.25 2.19
N GLY A 501 -33.14 -10.90 3.47
CA GLY A 501 -33.34 -11.83 4.59
C GLY A 501 -32.16 -12.77 4.87
N VAL A 502 -31.08 -12.68 4.10
CA VAL A 502 -29.89 -13.53 4.20
C VAL A 502 -28.96 -13.03 5.32
N SER A 503 -28.29 -13.95 6.01
CA SER A 503 -27.25 -13.59 6.99
C SER A 503 -26.12 -12.77 6.34
N ILE A 504 -25.78 -11.65 6.97
CA ILE A 504 -24.65 -10.79 6.58
C ILE A 504 -23.32 -11.48 6.90
N PHE A 505 -23.25 -12.22 8.01
CA PHE A 505 -22.04 -12.87 8.49
C PHE A 505 -22.13 -14.39 8.32
N PRO A 506 -21.63 -14.96 7.20
CA PRO A 506 -21.50 -16.41 7.06
C PRO A 506 -20.46 -17.00 8.01
N ILE A 507 -19.51 -16.20 8.50
CA ILE A 507 -18.46 -16.63 9.43
C ILE A 507 -18.59 -15.80 10.72
N VAL A 508 -18.86 -16.49 11.81
CA VAL A 508 -18.85 -15.97 13.19
C VAL A 508 -18.22 -17.06 14.07
N LEU A 509 -16.95 -16.90 14.39
CA LEU A 509 -16.12 -17.90 15.06
C LEU A 509 -15.68 -17.39 16.44
N LYS A 510 -15.68 -18.28 17.43
CA LYS A 510 -14.99 -18.06 18.70
C LYS A 510 -13.49 -18.25 18.51
N SER A 511 -12.69 -17.73 19.44
CA SER A 511 -11.23 -17.92 19.43
C SER A 511 -10.81 -19.39 19.33
N SER A 512 -11.56 -20.32 19.94
CA SER A 512 -11.32 -21.77 19.88
C SER A 512 -11.56 -22.40 18.51
N GLU A 513 -12.18 -21.69 17.57
CA GLU A 513 -12.54 -22.16 16.21
C GLU A 513 -11.70 -21.46 15.13
N LEU A 514 -10.71 -20.65 15.51
CA LEU A 514 -9.92 -19.82 14.59
C LEU A 514 -8.81 -20.58 13.85
N ASP A 515 -8.49 -21.79 14.27
CA ASP A 515 -7.52 -22.67 13.61
C ASP A 515 -7.96 -23.02 12.18
N HIS A 516 -9.27 -23.10 11.92
CA HIS A 516 -9.87 -23.27 10.59
C HIS A 516 -9.47 -22.20 9.58
N LEU A 517 -9.14 -20.99 10.04
CA LEU A 517 -8.64 -19.89 9.23
C LEU A 517 -7.15 -19.58 9.48
N HIS A 518 -6.50 -20.37 10.34
CA HIS A 518 -5.14 -20.17 10.82
C HIS A 518 -4.91 -18.77 11.43
N LEU A 519 -5.88 -18.29 12.21
CA LEU A 519 -5.85 -16.99 12.89
C LEU A 519 -5.65 -17.12 14.42
N ASP A 520 -5.51 -18.34 14.92
CA ASP A 520 -5.39 -18.75 16.33
C ASP A 520 -4.05 -18.34 17.00
N ASP A 521 -3.60 -17.09 16.82
CA ASP A 521 -2.54 -16.53 17.66
C ASP A 521 -3.09 -16.16 19.04
N ASN A 522 -2.75 -16.95 20.05
CA ASN A 522 -3.21 -16.79 21.45
C ASN A 522 -3.00 -15.39 22.06
N SER A 523 -2.12 -14.56 21.49
CA SER A 523 -1.80 -13.22 22.01
C SER A 523 -2.37 -12.07 21.20
N ARG A 524 -2.88 -12.32 19.98
CA ARG A 524 -3.25 -11.28 19.02
C ARG A 524 -4.62 -11.49 18.37
N ALA A 525 -5.17 -12.70 18.40
CA ALA A 525 -6.51 -12.99 17.91
C ALA A 525 -7.59 -12.37 18.82
N GLY A 526 -8.70 -11.96 18.21
CA GLY A 526 -9.92 -11.58 18.93
C GLY A 526 -10.58 -12.77 19.61
N ASP A 527 -11.44 -12.49 20.59
CA ASP A 527 -12.24 -13.52 21.28
C ASP A 527 -13.38 -14.01 20.39
N VAL A 528 -13.87 -13.14 19.50
CA VAL A 528 -14.79 -13.47 18.42
C VAL A 528 -14.25 -12.87 17.12
N PHE A 529 -14.34 -13.63 16.04
CA PHE A 529 -14.03 -13.17 14.69
C PHE A 529 -15.27 -13.23 13.83
N ILE A 530 -15.48 -12.18 13.04
CA ILE A 530 -16.57 -12.10 12.07
C ILE A 530 -16.02 -11.81 10.69
N SER A 531 -16.61 -12.43 9.66
CA SER A 531 -16.38 -12.05 8.27
C SER A 531 -17.72 -11.96 7.55
N ALA A 532 -17.96 -10.78 6.98
CA ALA A 532 -19.17 -10.49 6.22
C ALA A 532 -19.14 -11.21 4.86
N ARG A 533 -20.31 -11.33 4.23
CA ARG A 533 -20.43 -11.77 2.84
C ARG A 533 -19.79 -10.74 1.90
N THR A 534 -19.28 -11.18 0.77
CA THR A 534 -18.95 -10.33 -0.39
C THR A 534 -20.08 -9.32 -0.65
N GLY A 535 -19.74 -8.07 -0.95
CA GLY A 535 -20.71 -6.97 -1.07
C GLY A 535 -20.81 -6.08 0.17
N TRP A 536 -20.26 -6.52 1.31
CA TRP A 536 -20.30 -5.80 2.58
C TRP A 536 -18.91 -5.42 3.07
N SER A 537 -18.78 -4.26 3.73
CA SER A 537 -17.60 -3.90 4.54
C SER A 537 -17.97 -3.74 6.02
N ILE A 538 -16.96 -3.67 6.89
CA ILE A 538 -17.14 -3.42 8.31
C ILE A 538 -16.38 -2.16 8.72
N SER A 539 -17.04 -1.25 9.43
CA SER A 539 -16.38 -0.14 10.11
C SER A 539 -16.30 -0.36 11.61
N SER A 540 -15.13 -0.02 12.17
CA SER A 540 -14.89 0.04 13.62
C SER A 540 -15.21 1.41 14.23
N LYS A 541 -15.64 2.38 13.43
CA LYS A 541 -16.04 3.68 13.97
C LYS A 541 -17.28 3.55 14.84
N ILE A 542 -17.37 4.45 15.80
CA ILE A 542 -18.54 4.61 16.66
C ILE A 542 -19.19 5.93 16.26
N ARG A 543 -20.47 5.86 15.92
CA ARG A 543 -21.29 6.98 15.50
C ARG A 543 -22.70 6.78 16.08
N PRO A 544 -22.96 7.15 17.34
CA PRO A 544 -24.19 6.74 18.03
C PRO A 544 -25.52 7.12 17.34
N LYS A 545 -25.50 8.14 16.47
CA LYS A 545 -26.65 8.59 15.70
C LYS A 545 -26.78 7.94 14.31
N VAL A 546 -25.80 7.16 13.89
CA VAL A 546 -25.78 6.47 12.60
C VAL A 546 -26.26 5.03 12.83
N PRO A 547 -27.20 4.50 12.02
CA PRO A 547 -27.64 3.12 12.14
C PRO A 547 -26.48 2.11 12.06
N GLY A 548 -26.57 0.99 12.76
CA GLY A 548 -25.58 -0.10 12.67
C GLY A 548 -25.36 -0.67 11.26
N ILE A 549 -26.27 -0.44 10.32
CA ILE A 549 -26.15 -0.80 8.91
C ILE A 549 -26.53 0.40 8.04
N VAL A 550 -25.63 0.78 7.12
CA VAL A 550 -25.84 1.87 6.17
C VAL A 550 -25.46 1.44 4.74
N PRO A 551 -26.03 2.06 3.70
CA PRO A 551 -25.51 1.91 2.35
C PRO A 551 -24.11 2.52 2.24
N ASN A 552 -23.42 2.24 1.14
CA ASN A 552 -22.04 2.64 0.96
C ASN A 552 -21.84 3.49 -0.30
N SER A 553 -20.99 4.51 -0.21
CA SER A 553 -20.42 5.27 -1.33
C SER A 553 -19.34 6.25 -0.86
N PHE A 554 -18.46 6.66 -1.78
CA PHE A 554 -17.50 7.75 -1.62
C PHE A 554 -17.94 9.08 -2.22
N ASN A 555 -19.04 9.09 -2.95
CA ASN A 555 -19.45 10.23 -3.76
C ASN A 555 -20.64 10.94 -3.12
N GLN A 556 -20.46 12.23 -2.80
CA GLN A 556 -21.44 13.02 -2.05
C GLN A 556 -22.82 13.02 -2.68
N ASP A 557 -22.88 13.11 -4.00
CA ASP A 557 -24.14 13.10 -4.75
C ASP A 557 -24.90 11.77 -4.64
N ALA A 558 -24.18 10.65 -4.52
CA ALA A 558 -24.79 9.32 -4.37
C ALA A 558 -25.51 9.16 -3.03
N TYR A 559 -25.02 9.80 -1.96
CA TYR A 559 -25.59 9.69 -0.62
C TYR A 559 -26.30 10.96 -0.12
N ALA A 560 -26.47 11.98 -0.96
CA ALA A 560 -27.09 13.26 -0.60
C ALA A 560 -28.53 13.14 -0.06
N HIS A 561 -29.22 12.04 -0.37
CA HIS A 561 -30.58 11.74 0.07
C HIS A 561 -30.66 11.09 1.47
N LEU A 562 -29.52 10.72 2.07
CA LEU A 562 -29.47 10.09 3.40
C LEU A 562 -29.52 11.14 4.52
N ASP A 563 -29.70 10.70 5.76
CA ASP A 563 -29.65 11.60 6.92
C ASP A 563 -28.24 12.19 7.13
N ILE A 564 -28.17 13.38 7.73
CA ILE A 564 -26.93 14.16 7.87
C ILE A 564 -25.82 13.44 8.64
N GLU A 565 -26.17 12.61 9.64
CA GLU A 565 -25.19 11.90 10.45
C GLU A 565 -24.56 10.75 9.63
N THR A 566 -25.35 10.07 8.82
CA THR A 566 -24.85 9.09 7.84
C THR A 566 -23.97 9.76 6.77
N GLN A 567 -24.38 10.92 6.25
CA GLN A 567 -23.55 11.68 5.29
C GLN A 567 -22.18 12.05 5.89
N HIS A 568 -22.15 12.55 7.14
CA HIS A 568 -20.91 12.86 7.84
C HIS A 568 -20.02 11.62 8.07
N PHE A 569 -20.63 10.46 8.34
CA PHE A 569 -19.89 9.20 8.45
C PHE A 569 -19.24 8.83 7.12
N LEU A 570 -20.00 8.82 6.02
CA LEU A 570 -19.51 8.47 4.69
C LEU A 570 -18.41 9.42 4.21
N ALA A 571 -18.60 10.73 4.40
CA ALA A 571 -17.61 11.75 4.05
C ALA A 571 -16.28 11.64 4.81
N SER A 572 -16.30 11.05 6.02
CA SER A 572 -15.10 10.85 6.86
C SER A 572 -14.57 9.41 6.84
N GLY A 573 -15.11 8.55 5.97
CA GLY A 573 -14.75 7.15 5.78
C GLY A 573 -13.32 6.93 5.30
N PHE A 574 -12.72 5.77 5.65
CA PHE A 574 -11.47 5.31 5.03
C PHE A 574 -11.77 4.42 3.82
N MET A 575 -10.82 4.22 2.90
CA MET A 575 -10.98 3.37 1.70
C MET A 575 -11.47 1.97 2.00
N ASN A 576 -10.88 1.34 3.00
CA ASN A 576 -11.27 0.01 3.48
C ASN A 576 -12.65 -0.06 4.17
N GLU A 577 -13.32 1.09 4.35
CA GLU A 577 -14.64 1.18 4.98
C GLU A 577 -15.71 1.63 3.97
N THR A 578 -15.47 2.74 3.28
CA THR A 578 -16.46 3.44 2.44
C THR A 578 -16.15 3.42 0.94
N GLY A 579 -15.25 2.52 0.52
CA GLY A 579 -14.88 2.25 -0.88
C GLY A 579 -16.00 1.75 -1.77
N LEU A 580 -15.82 1.79 -3.08
CA LEU A 580 -16.64 1.03 -4.02
C LEU A 580 -16.14 -0.41 -4.18
N GLY A 581 -14.85 -0.65 -3.92
CA GLY A 581 -14.25 -1.98 -3.77
C GLY A 581 -13.66 -2.20 -2.38
N VAL A 582 -13.56 -3.45 -1.94
CA VAL A 582 -12.83 -3.87 -0.74
C VAL A 582 -12.32 -5.30 -0.86
N HIS A 583 -11.40 -5.66 0.01
CA HIS A 583 -10.82 -6.98 0.13
C HIS A 583 -10.69 -7.35 1.63
N GLY A 584 -10.34 -8.60 1.95
CA GLY A 584 -10.23 -9.09 3.34
C GLY A 584 -11.22 -10.19 3.71
N ASN A 585 -12.04 -10.65 2.76
CA ASN A 585 -12.80 -11.88 2.93
C ASN A 585 -11.84 -13.11 2.96
N PRO A 586 -12.32 -14.31 3.32
CA PRO A 586 -11.48 -15.51 3.26
C PRO A 586 -10.88 -15.72 1.87
N GLY A 587 -9.59 -16.05 1.81
CA GLY A 587 -8.85 -16.18 0.54
C GLY A 587 -9.37 -17.27 -0.40
N ASN A 588 -10.15 -18.23 0.10
CA ASN A 588 -10.80 -19.26 -0.72
C ASN A 588 -12.04 -18.75 -1.50
N GLN A 589 -12.49 -17.51 -1.25
CA GLN A 589 -13.54 -16.88 -2.05
C GLN A 589 -12.98 -16.44 -3.39
N ARG A 590 -13.79 -16.60 -4.45
CA ARG A 590 -13.35 -16.36 -5.84
C ARG A 590 -12.86 -14.95 -6.05
N GLU A 591 -13.55 -13.95 -5.50
CA GLU A 591 -13.23 -12.53 -5.65
C GLU A 591 -11.88 -12.18 -5.01
N MET A 592 -11.44 -12.94 -4.01
CA MET A 592 -10.18 -12.72 -3.28
C MET A 592 -8.99 -13.42 -3.93
N ASN A 593 -9.18 -14.25 -4.95
CA ASN A 593 -8.06 -14.89 -5.62
C ASN A 593 -7.21 -13.84 -6.37
N SER A 594 -5.90 -14.04 -6.32
CA SER A 594 -4.91 -13.07 -6.78
C SER A 594 -4.00 -13.68 -7.86
N ILE A 595 -3.16 -12.83 -8.46
CA ILE A 595 -2.32 -13.23 -9.59
C ILE A 595 -0.97 -13.84 -9.13
N PHE A 596 -0.45 -14.76 -9.95
CA PHE A 596 0.95 -15.16 -9.95
C PHE A 596 1.42 -15.31 -11.40
N TYR A 597 2.49 -14.61 -11.74
CA TYR A 597 3.18 -14.68 -13.03
C TYR A 597 4.69 -14.66 -12.78
N ALA A 598 5.45 -15.35 -13.62
CA ALA A 598 6.90 -15.34 -13.56
C ALA A 598 7.51 -15.42 -14.95
N ILE A 599 8.68 -14.81 -15.14
CA ILE A 599 9.45 -14.88 -16.38
C ILE A 599 10.94 -14.68 -16.09
N GLY A 600 11.81 -15.38 -16.80
CA GLY A 600 13.25 -15.29 -16.58
C GLY A 600 13.99 -16.49 -17.14
N PRO A 601 15.33 -16.46 -17.12
CA PRO A 601 16.18 -17.52 -17.69
C PRO A 601 16.02 -18.87 -16.96
N ASN A 602 15.62 -18.87 -15.69
CA ASN A 602 15.40 -20.07 -14.90
C ASN A 602 13.91 -20.47 -14.82
N ILE A 603 13.01 -19.70 -15.45
CA ILE A 603 11.57 -19.94 -15.40
C ILE A 603 11.13 -20.70 -16.67
N LYS A 604 10.61 -21.91 -16.48
CA LYS A 604 10.02 -22.69 -17.58
C LYS A 604 8.65 -22.15 -17.97
N ASN A 605 8.34 -22.21 -19.27
CA ASN A 605 6.99 -21.91 -19.75
C ASN A 605 5.98 -22.95 -19.23
N LYS A 606 5.08 -22.54 -18.33
CA LYS A 606 4.20 -23.48 -17.63
C LYS A 606 2.97 -22.80 -17.02
N ASN A 607 1.79 -23.37 -17.23
CA ASN A 607 0.65 -23.13 -16.34
C ASN A 607 0.87 -23.95 -15.06
N VAL A 608 1.07 -23.30 -13.92
CA VAL A 608 1.30 -23.96 -12.62
C VAL A 608 0.01 -24.34 -11.90
N GLY A 609 -1.15 -24.12 -12.54
CA GLY A 609 -2.47 -24.45 -12.01
C GLY A 609 -2.88 -23.51 -10.88
N GLN A 610 -3.58 -24.06 -9.89
CA GLN A 610 -3.91 -23.34 -8.65
C GLN A 610 -2.77 -23.47 -7.64
N ILE A 611 -2.34 -22.35 -7.08
CA ILE A 611 -1.30 -22.31 -6.03
C ILE A 611 -1.80 -21.56 -4.79
N HIS A 612 -1.08 -21.66 -3.68
CA HIS A 612 -1.32 -20.85 -2.48
C HIS A 612 -0.28 -19.74 -2.36
N SER A 613 -0.65 -18.58 -1.81
CA SER A 613 0.31 -17.51 -1.48
C SER A 613 1.50 -17.96 -0.60
N LEU A 614 1.38 -19.05 0.15
CA LEU A 614 2.49 -19.58 0.96
C LEU A 614 3.59 -20.24 0.12
N ASP A 615 3.30 -20.56 -1.15
CA ASP A 615 4.21 -21.20 -2.09
C ASP A 615 5.26 -20.23 -2.66
N ILE A 616 5.04 -18.92 -2.51
CA ILE A 616 5.92 -17.87 -3.06
C ILE A 616 7.30 -17.87 -2.40
N VAL A 617 7.37 -17.95 -1.07
CA VAL A 617 8.65 -17.97 -0.34
C VAL A 617 9.50 -19.19 -0.70
N PRO A 618 8.98 -20.43 -0.66
CA PRO A 618 9.72 -21.60 -1.14
C PRO A 618 10.19 -21.46 -2.60
N THR A 619 9.34 -20.91 -3.47
CA THR A 619 9.70 -20.67 -4.89
C THR A 619 10.88 -19.71 -5.03
N ILE A 620 10.89 -18.60 -4.26
CA ILE A 620 12.02 -17.66 -4.25
C ILE A 620 13.27 -18.32 -3.66
N ALA A 621 13.12 -19.09 -2.58
CA ALA A 621 14.24 -19.77 -1.93
C ALA A 621 14.93 -20.77 -2.87
N ASP A 622 14.14 -21.55 -3.62
CA ASP A 622 14.65 -22.47 -4.64
C ASP A 622 15.43 -21.75 -5.75
N LEU A 623 14.90 -20.63 -6.26
CA LEU A 623 15.59 -19.83 -7.27
C LEU A 623 16.89 -19.20 -6.77
N LEU A 624 16.95 -18.82 -5.48
CA LEU A 624 18.14 -18.25 -4.85
C LEU A 624 19.12 -19.32 -4.36
N GLU A 625 18.76 -20.61 -4.45
CA GLU A 625 19.51 -21.74 -3.91
C GLU A 625 19.80 -21.58 -2.40
N ILE A 626 18.78 -21.17 -1.64
CA ILE A 626 18.87 -20.97 -0.18
C ILE A 626 17.86 -21.83 0.57
N ILE A 627 18.14 -22.08 1.84
CA ILE A 627 17.17 -22.70 2.75
C ILE A 627 16.06 -21.68 3.04
N PRO A 628 14.78 -22.01 2.83
CA PRO A 628 13.66 -21.11 3.12
C PRO A 628 13.54 -20.80 4.62
N PRO A 629 12.71 -19.80 5.01
CA PRO A 629 12.32 -19.59 6.39
C PRO A 629 11.86 -20.86 7.10
N ASP A 630 12.29 -21.03 8.35
CA ASP A 630 12.06 -22.22 9.18
C ASP A 630 10.58 -22.65 9.33
N LYS A 631 9.67 -21.68 9.33
CA LYS A 631 8.23 -21.89 9.47
C LYS A 631 7.47 -21.92 8.15
N ALA A 632 8.15 -21.86 7.00
CA ALA A 632 7.51 -21.94 5.70
C ALA A 632 6.74 -23.27 5.54
N LYS A 633 5.53 -23.21 4.98
CA LYS A 633 4.61 -24.33 4.81
C LYS A 633 4.23 -24.61 3.36
N GLY A 634 4.42 -23.64 2.47
CA GLY A 634 4.21 -23.83 1.04
C GLY A 634 5.25 -24.75 0.41
N LYS A 635 5.14 -24.93 -0.90
CA LYS A 635 6.10 -25.66 -1.73
C LYS A 635 6.49 -24.80 -2.93
N SER A 636 7.67 -25.02 -3.47
CA SER A 636 8.06 -24.37 -4.72
C SER A 636 7.16 -24.81 -5.87
N VAL A 637 6.85 -23.87 -6.77
CA VAL A 637 5.93 -24.10 -7.90
C VAL A 637 6.64 -24.58 -9.18
N PHE A 638 7.98 -24.61 -9.18
CA PHE A 638 8.80 -24.97 -10.35
C PHE A 638 9.19 -26.44 -10.43
#